data_AF-A0A4Y7WLU5-F1
#
_entry.id   AF-A0A4Y7WLU5-F1
#
_cell.length_a   1.000
_cell.length_b   1.000
_cell.length_c   1.000
_cell.angle_alpha   90.00
_cell.angle_beta   90.00
_cell.angle_gamma   90.00
#
_symmetry.space_group_name_H-M   'P 1'
#
loop_
_entity.id
_entity.type
_entity.pdbx_description
1 polymer ?
#
loop_
_entity_poly.entity_id
_entity_poly.type
_entity_poly.pdbx_seq_one_letter_code
_entity_poly.pdbx_strand_id
1 'polypeptide(L)'
;MVQSFNLIIKTKSELCVATGHSIPGLVDMEIAHEKGFPLIPGKRIKGALHGVGRELVDWGLITMEELEQLFGQAGGGKSSPLQIFDAKLSGICEREDEKDGKSKNENAKRFKQRKIENIQAVMADFNEDEEEKVLEQFTTIRTQTAIENTTGVAKPTSLRTIRTVNKGTEFTCCVVLEDNAYQPVLEKCVQGLRAIGLNRTRGLGEVVCKLERVVCKCEEAKNHEYSVKSSQFNYSLTLEQPLLIAGSKGLYHSSESWIPGQMILGAMAGMYIQDHQLGDDAHADETFARIFLRGGVTFDYAYPLVNERVFSPCPAHLQQEKTDKKHVYNIYSTTNLQQPRTLHALVHLEEETLYVHQPAHEIRMHHARPQDRSFGRALGKDEGKKKGIENPGQFFQYTALSKGQTFYGSWQGSESDLRLLVNCMKKRNGQLRLGRSRTAEYGTVTMEQSEPLRKLTTNKEALKTSKIAICFQTPYIGINELGVATADPDVFIEEINEHLGINIEIKKKFLKQTTVSGFHAKWRMPKKQQAALDAGTVLIVDRATIDWESIEQHSWGEQTGAGYGRVKILPVDSDSSEFVKEEWNPQARESSQSTDSFSKYLRGNIEKALEIEKDKQQGRMCAKALNIDDSFGQTMIHNAAAAIRYGERSGENLKKKEIYKAMQRACENKSSAFQKSYFQELLIILREGKHD
;
A
#
# COMPACT_ATOMS: atom_id res chain seq x y z
N MET A 1 25.70 4.80 16.74
CA MET A 1 24.66 5.81 16.95
C MET A 1 23.89 5.93 15.65
N VAL A 2 22.57 5.70 15.69
CA VAL A 2 21.70 5.81 14.51
C VAL A 2 21.75 7.25 13.98
N GLN A 3 21.92 7.40 12.67
CA GLN A 3 21.87 8.69 11.99
C GLN A 3 20.76 8.71 10.95
N SER A 4 20.14 9.88 10.80
CA SER A 4 19.12 10.14 9.78
C SER A 4 19.63 11.17 8.77
N PHE A 5 19.29 10.95 7.51
CA PHE A 5 19.67 11.79 6.38
C PHE A 5 18.45 12.06 5.49
N ASN A 6 18.44 13.22 4.86
CA ASN A 6 17.57 13.54 3.75
C ASN A 6 18.32 13.28 2.44
N LEU A 7 17.88 12.27 1.69
CA LEU A 7 18.29 12.03 0.31
C LEU A 7 17.38 12.84 -0.61
N ILE A 8 17.94 13.88 -1.22
CA ILE A 8 17.26 14.74 -2.18
C ILE A 8 17.55 14.22 -3.58
N ILE A 9 16.52 13.98 -4.38
CA ILE A 9 16.60 13.48 -5.76
C ILE A 9 15.92 14.49 -6.67
N LYS A 10 16.69 15.14 -7.55
CA LYS A 10 16.18 16.10 -8.54
C LYS A 10 16.23 15.51 -9.95
N THR A 11 15.11 15.55 -10.67
CA THR A 11 15.01 15.07 -12.05
C THR A 11 15.63 16.06 -13.05
N LYS A 12 16.56 15.59 -13.87
CA LYS A 12 17.18 16.35 -14.98
C LYS A 12 16.57 16.04 -16.34
N SER A 13 15.88 14.92 -16.44
CA SER A 13 15.01 14.53 -17.54
C SER A 13 13.69 14.02 -16.97
N GLU A 14 12.73 13.72 -17.83
CA GLU A 14 11.49 13.06 -17.41
C GLU A 14 11.78 11.69 -16.78
N LEU A 15 11.00 11.32 -15.76
CA LEU A 15 11.27 10.15 -14.94
C LEU A 15 10.09 9.17 -14.97
N CYS A 16 10.34 7.92 -15.34
CA CYS A 16 9.36 6.83 -15.23
C CYS A 16 9.82 5.80 -14.18
N VAL A 17 9.29 5.90 -12.96
CA VAL A 17 9.47 4.87 -11.93
C VAL A 17 8.21 4.01 -11.91
N ALA A 18 8.19 2.99 -12.76
CA ALA A 18 6.99 2.18 -12.96
C ALA A 18 6.63 1.33 -11.74
N THR A 19 5.33 1.28 -11.45
CA THR A 19 4.75 0.39 -10.42
C THR A 19 4.40 -0.99 -10.96
N GLY A 20 4.32 -1.11 -12.30
CA GLY A 20 3.81 -2.30 -12.98
C GLY A 20 2.30 -2.25 -13.23
N HIS A 21 1.60 -1.23 -12.72
CA HIS A 21 0.21 -0.99 -13.06
C HIS A 21 0.07 -0.40 -14.47
N SER A 22 -1.06 -0.71 -15.09
CA SER A 22 -1.51 -0.17 -16.38
C SER A 22 -2.97 0.25 -16.25
N ILE A 23 -3.33 1.37 -16.88
CA ILE A 23 -4.70 1.80 -17.08
C ILE A 23 -5.15 1.25 -18.44
N PRO A 24 -6.09 0.26 -18.49
CA PRO A 24 -6.49 -0.37 -19.74
C PRO A 24 -6.87 0.64 -20.81
N GLY A 25 -6.24 0.52 -21.99
CA GLY A 25 -6.50 1.39 -23.14
C GLY A 25 -5.94 2.82 -23.05
N LEU A 26 -5.36 3.23 -21.91
CA LEU A 26 -4.85 4.59 -21.71
C LEU A 26 -3.34 4.61 -21.48
N VAL A 27 -2.85 3.89 -20.46
CA VAL A 27 -1.45 3.94 -20.00
C VAL A 27 -0.95 2.51 -19.74
N ASP A 28 0.06 2.07 -20.48
CA ASP A 28 0.66 0.74 -20.29
C ASP A 28 1.63 0.70 -19.10
N MET A 29 2.27 1.83 -18.78
CA MET A 29 3.22 1.92 -17.66
C MET A 29 2.93 3.15 -16.81
N GLU A 30 2.36 2.91 -15.64
CA GLU A 30 2.02 3.96 -14.67
C GLU A 30 3.16 4.20 -13.66
N ILE A 31 3.28 5.44 -13.20
CA ILE A 31 4.25 5.83 -12.15
C ILE A 31 3.69 5.54 -10.75
N ALA A 32 4.54 5.62 -9.73
CA ALA A 32 4.08 5.60 -8.35
C ALA A 32 3.60 7.00 -7.94
N HIS A 33 2.40 7.09 -7.39
CA HIS A 33 1.84 8.31 -6.80
C HIS A 33 0.95 7.97 -5.60
N GLU A 34 0.57 9.00 -4.84
CA GLU A 34 -0.39 8.93 -3.74
C GLU A 34 -1.28 10.16 -3.81
N LYS A 35 -2.60 9.97 -4.00
CA LYS A 35 -3.55 11.07 -4.27
C LYS A 35 -3.11 11.97 -5.44
N GLY A 36 -2.55 11.36 -6.48
CA GLY A 36 -1.99 12.04 -7.65
C GLY A 36 -0.61 12.68 -7.46
N PHE A 37 -0.05 12.74 -6.25
CA PHE A 37 1.30 13.27 -6.03
C PHE A 37 2.36 12.21 -6.32
N PRO A 38 3.27 12.42 -7.28
CA PRO A 38 4.29 11.43 -7.59
C PRO A 38 5.18 11.12 -6.38
N LEU A 39 5.67 9.88 -6.31
CA LEU A 39 6.67 9.45 -5.35
C LEU A 39 7.64 8.46 -5.99
N ILE A 40 8.82 8.28 -5.37
CA ILE A 40 9.78 7.24 -5.78
C ILE A 40 9.82 6.19 -4.67
N PRO A 41 9.37 4.95 -4.93
CA PRO A 41 9.37 3.91 -3.92
C PRO A 41 10.78 3.58 -3.38
N GLY A 42 10.93 3.45 -2.06
CA GLY A 42 12.23 3.34 -1.39
C GLY A 42 13.09 2.14 -1.80
N LYS A 43 12.47 1.03 -2.23
CA LYS A 43 13.15 -0.18 -2.74
C LYS A 43 13.71 0.06 -4.13
N ARG A 44 13.09 0.94 -4.93
CA ARG A 44 13.65 1.40 -6.22
C ARG A 44 14.91 2.22 -6.00
N ILE A 45 14.88 3.10 -5.00
CA ILE A 45 16.05 3.90 -4.59
C ILE A 45 17.15 2.98 -4.06
N LYS A 46 16.83 2.08 -3.11
CA LYS A 46 17.77 1.10 -2.55
C LYS A 46 18.38 0.22 -3.64
N GLY A 47 17.57 -0.26 -4.58
CA GLY A 47 18.05 -1.05 -5.72
C GLY A 47 18.94 -0.27 -6.67
N ALA A 48 18.65 1.01 -6.92
CA ALA A 48 19.48 1.86 -7.76
C ALA A 48 20.83 2.20 -7.10
N LEU A 49 20.82 2.55 -5.81
CA LEU A 49 22.03 2.79 -5.02
C LEU A 49 22.89 1.53 -4.91
N HIS A 50 22.28 0.37 -4.67
CA HIS A 50 23.00 -0.90 -4.68
C HIS A 50 23.60 -1.20 -6.07
N GLY A 51 22.89 -0.87 -7.15
CA GLY A 51 23.40 -0.97 -8.51
C GLY A 51 24.66 -0.13 -8.75
N VAL A 52 24.65 1.13 -8.29
CA VAL A 52 25.83 2.01 -8.31
C VAL A 52 26.94 1.45 -7.42
N GLY A 53 26.60 0.96 -6.23
CA GLY A 53 27.55 0.33 -5.32
C GLY A 53 28.31 -0.82 -5.98
N ARG A 54 27.63 -1.65 -6.76
CA ARG A 54 28.32 -2.70 -7.53
C ARG A 54 29.24 -2.12 -8.63
N GLU A 55 28.86 -1.04 -9.30
CA GLU A 55 29.77 -0.35 -10.25
C GLU A 55 31.02 0.18 -9.53
N LEU A 56 30.87 0.70 -8.30
CA LEU A 56 32.00 1.12 -7.48
C LEU A 56 32.89 -0.04 -7.06
N VAL A 57 32.32 -1.23 -6.80
CA VAL A 57 33.09 -2.47 -6.57
C VAL A 57 33.86 -2.85 -7.83
N ASP A 58 33.20 -2.83 -9.00
CA ASP A 58 33.82 -3.15 -10.29
C ASP A 58 35.00 -2.19 -10.61
N TRP A 59 34.95 -0.95 -10.12
CA TRP A 59 36.02 0.05 -10.25
C TRP A 59 37.06 0.03 -9.11
N GLY A 60 36.91 -0.85 -8.11
CA GLY A 60 37.83 -0.95 -6.97
C GLY A 60 37.75 0.24 -5.99
N LEU A 61 36.65 1.00 -5.98
CA LEU A 61 36.46 2.16 -5.09
C LEU A 61 35.86 1.79 -3.73
N ILE A 62 35.23 0.61 -3.64
CA ILE A 62 34.75 -0.06 -2.43
C ILE A 62 34.90 -1.58 -2.62
N THR A 63 34.85 -2.33 -1.53
CA THR A 63 34.87 -3.81 -1.54
C THR A 63 33.46 -4.40 -1.61
N MET A 64 33.35 -5.65 -2.06
CA MET A 64 32.07 -6.38 -2.05
C MET A 64 31.56 -6.58 -0.61
N GLU A 65 32.46 -6.79 0.34
CA GLU A 65 32.12 -6.96 1.76
C GLU A 65 31.46 -5.69 2.33
N GLU A 66 32.04 -4.51 2.10
CA GLU A 66 31.45 -3.23 2.51
C GLU A 66 30.05 -3.02 1.89
N LEU A 67 29.86 -3.44 0.64
CA LEU A 67 28.57 -3.33 -0.05
C LEU A 67 27.52 -4.25 0.58
N GLU A 68 27.87 -5.50 0.85
CA GLU A 68 26.99 -6.50 1.48
C GLU A 68 26.67 -6.11 2.93
N GLN A 69 27.62 -5.53 3.66
CA GLN A 69 27.40 -5.01 5.00
C GLN A 69 26.42 -3.82 5.00
N LEU A 70 26.53 -2.89 4.03
CA LEU A 70 25.62 -1.76 3.93
C LEU A 70 24.20 -2.18 3.46
N PHE A 71 24.08 -2.92 2.36
CA PHE A 71 22.78 -3.24 1.75
C PHE A 71 22.14 -4.55 2.23
N GLY A 72 22.92 -5.38 2.91
CA GLY A 72 22.54 -6.72 3.34
C GLY A 72 22.78 -7.78 2.26
N GLN A 73 22.95 -9.03 2.70
CA GLN A 73 23.08 -10.18 1.83
C GLN A 73 21.73 -10.90 1.65
N ALA A 74 21.44 -11.37 0.44
CA ALA A 74 20.25 -12.16 0.19
C ALA A 74 20.26 -13.44 1.05
N GLY A 75 19.18 -13.69 1.79
CA GLY A 75 19.11 -14.83 2.72
C GLY A 75 19.92 -14.65 4.01
N GLY A 76 20.58 -13.51 4.21
CA GLY A 76 21.28 -13.14 5.45
C GLY A 76 20.32 -13.03 6.64
N GLY A 77 20.79 -13.39 7.83
CA GLY A 77 19.98 -13.42 9.05
C GLY A 77 19.91 -12.07 9.76
N LYS A 78 20.91 -11.21 9.55
CA LYS A 78 20.96 -9.84 10.06
C LYS A 78 20.34 -8.90 9.03
N SER A 79 19.51 -7.99 9.51
CA SER A 79 18.98 -6.93 8.67
C SER A 79 20.12 -6.00 8.25
N SER A 80 20.00 -5.42 7.06
CA SER A 80 20.85 -4.33 6.60
C SER A 80 20.71 -3.13 7.54
N PRO A 81 21.81 -2.45 7.93
CA PRO A 81 21.78 -1.25 8.76
C PRO A 81 21.21 -0.03 8.01
N LEU A 82 21.01 -0.15 6.69
CA LEU A 82 20.50 0.90 5.81
C LEU A 82 19.01 0.75 5.56
N GLN A 83 18.26 1.76 5.96
CA GLN A 83 16.83 1.89 5.73
C GLN A 83 16.55 3.08 4.81
N ILE A 84 15.74 2.88 3.77
CA ILE A 84 15.43 3.92 2.77
C ILE A 84 13.92 3.98 2.58
N PHE A 85 13.31 5.10 2.94
CA PHE A 85 11.88 5.31 2.81
C PHE A 85 11.49 5.78 1.40
N ASP A 86 10.18 5.87 1.12
CA ASP A 86 9.70 6.44 -0.14
C ASP A 86 10.12 7.91 -0.26
N ALA A 87 10.62 8.32 -1.43
CA ALA A 87 10.89 9.73 -1.68
C ALA A 87 9.59 10.44 -2.04
N LYS A 88 9.22 11.43 -1.23
CA LYS A 88 8.01 12.25 -1.43
C LYS A 88 8.34 13.52 -2.19
N LEU A 89 7.37 14.04 -2.93
CA LEU A 89 7.49 15.30 -3.67
C LEU A 89 7.88 16.44 -2.71
N SER A 90 9.00 17.10 -2.96
CA SER A 90 9.55 18.19 -2.13
C SER A 90 9.69 19.50 -2.91
N GLY A 91 9.54 19.46 -4.23
CA GLY A 91 9.53 20.66 -5.04
C GLY A 91 9.29 20.42 -6.52
N ILE A 92 8.93 21.49 -7.21
CA ILE A 92 8.69 21.50 -8.65
C ILE A 92 9.41 22.66 -9.32
N CYS A 93 9.68 22.49 -10.60
CA CYS A 93 10.25 23.52 -11.44
C CYS A 93 9.13 24.26 -12.16
N GLU A 94 8.96 25.54 -11.86
CA GLU A 94 7.99 26.40 -12.53
C GLU A 94 8.61 27.05 -13.76
N ARG A 95 7.81 27.20 -14.82
CA ARG A 95 8.08 28.18 -15.87
C ARG A 95 7.52 29.52 -15.37
N GLU A 96 8.34 30.56 -15.34
CA GLU A 96 7.80 31.91 -15.26
C GLU A 96 7.06 32.20 -16.57
N ASP A 97 5.73 32.31 -16.49
CA ASP A 97 4.96 32.89 -17.58
C ASP A 97 5.34 34.37 -17.64
N GLU A 98 5.87 34.82 -18.78
CA GLU A 98 6.13 36.23 -19.07
C GLU A 98 4.83 37.01 -18.96
N LYS A 99 4.55 37.60 -17.80
CA LYS A 99 3.37 38.45 -17.61
C LYS A 99 3.46 39.78 -18.35
N ASP A 100 4.61 40.12 -18.93
CA ASP A 100 4.79 41.33 -19.71
C ASP A 100 5.46 40.99 -21.05
N GLY A 101 4.70 41.06 -22.13
CA GLY A 101 5.14 40.83 -23.52
C GLY A 101 6.14 41.86 -24.05
N LYS A 102 7.24 42.09 -23.33
CA LYS A 102 8.32 43.05 -23.67
C LYS A 102 9.73 42.52 -23.44
N SER A 103 9.94 41.20 -23.36
CA SER A 103 11.31 40.64 -23.38
C SER A 103 11.59 39.97 -24.73
N LYS A 104 12.41 40.63 -25.58
CA LYS A 104 12.89 40.09 -26.87
C LYS A 104 14.05 39.09 -26.72
N ASN A 105 14.25 38.50 -25.56
CA ASN A 105 15.31 37.51 -25.33
C ASN A 105 14.71 36.13 -25.06
N GLU A 106 14.50 35.35 -26.12
CA GLU A 106 13.97 33.97 -26.06
C GLU A 106 14.87 32.98 -25.28
N ASN A 107 16.10 33.38 -24.94
CA ASN A 107 17.14 32.50 -24.39
C ASN A 107 17.36 32.61 -22.86
N ALA A 108 16.59 33.40 -22.12
CA ALA A 108 16.72 33.51 -20.66
C ALA A 108 15.41 33.22 -19.93
N LYS A 109 14.78 32.06 -20.21
CA LYS A 109 13.64 31.58 -19.41
C LYS A 109 14.15 31.21 -18.01
N ARG A 110 13.85 32.06 -17.02
CA ARG A 110 14.17 31.78 -15.62
C ARG A 110 13.21 30.71 -15.10
N PHE A 111 13.78 29.63 -14.61
CA PHE A 111 13.05 28.56 -13.95
C PHE A 111 13.11 28.81 -12.44
N LYS A 112 11.96 28.92 -11.79
CA LYS A 112 11.89 29.05 -10.33
C LYS A 112 11.61 27.69 -9.72
N GLN A 113 12.40 27.28 -8.73
CA GLN A 113 12.09 26.10 -7.94
C GLN A 113 11.09 26.50 -6.84
N ARG A 114 9.89 25.92 -6.85
CA ARG A 114 8.98 25.99 -5.70
C ARG A 114 9.24 24.79 -4.81
N LYS A 115 9.53 25.05 -3.54
CA LYS A 115 9.65 24.01 -2.51
C LYS A 115 8.28 23.72 -1.89
N ILE A 116 8.13 22.48 -1.44
CA ILE A 116 6.96 22.01 -0.69
C ILE A 116 7.49 21.62 0.68
N GLU A 117 7.07 22.35 1.71
CA GLU A 117 7.56 22.15 3.07
C GLU A 117 6.88 20.93 3.71
N ASN A 118 5.56 20.81 3.55
CA ASN A 118 4.78 19.73 4.11
C ASN A 118 3.83 19.12 3.08
N ILE A 119 4.32 18.10 2.37
CA ILE A 119 3.52 17.38 1.36
C ILE A 119 2.29 16.68 1.97
N GLN A 120 2.36 16.21 3.21
CA GLN A 120 1.22 15.53 3.85
C GLN A 120 0.05 16.48 4.08
N ALA A 121 0.33 17.72 4.49
CA ALA A 121 -0.70 18.76 4.62
C ALA A 121 -1.33 19.08 3.26
N VAL A 122 -0.52 19.26 2.21
CA VAL A 122 -1.02 19.49 0.84
C VAL A 122 -1.91 18.34 0.39
N MET A 123 -1.50 17.09 0.60
CA MET A 123 -2.26 15.89 0.20
C MET A 123 -3.58 15.72 0.97
N ALA A 124 -3.67 16.27 2.18
CA ALA A 124 -4.92 16.25 2.96
C ALA A 124 -6.00 17.15 2.34
N ASP A 125 -5.59 18.14 1.53
CA ASP A 125 -6.52 19.10 0.92
C ASP A 125 -7.23 18.55 -0.32
N PHE A 126 -6.70 17.49 -0.94
CA PHE A 126 -7.27 16.91 -2.15
C PHE A 126 -7.97 15.59 -1.83
N ASN A 127 -9.17 15.43 -2.39
CA ASN A 127 -9.96 14.21 -2.28
C ASN A 127 -9.56 13.21 -3.36
N GLU A 128 -9.97 11.95 -3.21
CA GLU A 128 -9.65 10.89 -4.18
C GLU A 128 -10.18 11.20 -5.60
N ASP A 129 -11.33 11.87 -5.71
CA ASP A 129 -11.90 12.29 -7.01
C ASP A 129 -11.05 13.33 -7.77
N GLU A 130 -10.12 14.00 -7.08
CA GLU A 130 -9.21 14.97 -7.68
C GLU A 130 -7.87 14.35 -8.09
N GLU A 131 -7.64 13.07 -7.80
CA GLU A 131 -6.35 12.39 -7.98
C GLU A 131 -5.79 12.52 -9.40
N GLU A 132 -6.57 12.23 -10.45
CA GLU A 132 -6.08 12.31 -11.83
C GLU A 132 -5.74 13.77 -12.22
N LYS A 133 -6.55 14.73 -11.78
CA LYS A 133 -6.33 16.17 -12.07
C LYS A 133 -5.05 16.67 -11.42
N VAL A 134 -4.77 16.21 -10.21
CA VAL A 134 -3.53 16.48 -9.48
C VAL A 134 -2.35 15.82 -10.19
N LEU A 135 -2.48 14.55 -10.59
CA LEU A 135 -1.44 13.78 -11.27
C LEU A 135 -1.00 14.41 -12.59
N GLU A 136 -1.95 14.92 -13.37
CA GLU A 136 -1.69 15.62 -14.63
C GLU A 136 -0.82 16.87 -14.46
N GLN A 137 -0.82 17.51 -13.28
CA GLN A 137 0.03 18.70 -13.03
C GLN A 137 1.52 18.35 -12.97
N PHE A 138 1.85 17.10 -12.61
CA PHE A 138 3.22 16.67 -12.38
C PHE A 138 3.74 15.71 -13.44
N THR A 139 2.87 15.27 -14.35
CA THR A 139 3.17 14.18 -15.27
C THR A 139 2.90 14.52 -16.73
N THR A 140 3.54 13.75 -17.61
CA THR A 140 3.31 13.77 -19.06
C THR A 140 3.15 12.33 -19.54
N ILE A 141 2.15 12.11 -20.39
CA ILE A 141 1.95 10.83 -21.08
C ILE A 141 2.74 10.83 -22.39
N ARG A 142 3.54 9.78 -22.61
CA ARG A 142 4.31 9.56 -23.84
C ARG A 142 3.90 8.27 -24.49
N THR A 143 3.71 8.30 -25.80
CA THR A 143 3.46 7.10 -26.60
C THR A 143 4.67 6.81 -27.48
N GLN A 144 5.12 5.57 -27.49
CA GLN A 144 6.26 5.07 -28.26
C GLN A 144 5.84 3.84 -29.07
N THR A 145 6.43 3.65 -30.25
CA THR A 145 6.23 2.43 -31.06
C THR A 145 7.60 1.92 -31.51
N ALA A 146 7.76 0.60 -31.62
CA ALA A 146 9.00 0.03 -32.13
C ALA A 146 9.01 0.13 -33.66
N ILE A 147 10.11 0.58 -34.24
CA ILE A 147 10.30 0.61 -35.70
C ILE A 147 11.05 -0.65 -36.12
N GLU A 148 10.62 -1.26 -37.21
CA GLU A 148 11.33 -2.36 -37.84
C GLU A 148 12.51 -1.81 -38.65
N ASN A 149 13.73 -2.24 -38.29
CA ASN A 149 14.96 -1.68 -38.86
C ASN A 149 15.12 -1.93 -40.37
N THR A 150 14.47 -2.97 -40.90
CA THR A 150 14.57 -3.34 -42.32
C THR A 150 13.58 -2.56 -43.19
N THR A 151 12.37 -2.31 -42.70
CA THR A 151 11.28 -1.70 -43.46
C THR A 151 11.06 -0.23 -43.11
N GLY A 152 11.55 0.24 -41.96
CA GLY A 152 11.26 1.57 -41.42
C GLY A 152 9.81 1.73 -40.94
N VAL A 153 9.01 0.66 -40.98
CA VAL A 153 7.59 0.66 -40.59
C VAL A 153 7.46 0.35 -39.10
N ALA A 154 6.43 0.90 -38.45
CA ALA A 154 6.10 0.57 -37.07
C ALA A 154 5.74 -0.92 -36.96
N LYS A 155 6.34 -1.62 -36.00
CA LYS A 155 6.02 -3.02 -35.71
C LYS A 155 4.59 -3.14 -35.21
N PRO A 156 3.79 -4.08 -35.74
CA PRO A 156 2.47 -4.38 -35.19
C PRO A 156 2.54 -4.63 -33.68
N THR A 157 1.51 -4.21 -32.95
CA THR A 157 1.32 -4.40 -31.48
C THR A 157 2.43 -3.86 -30.56
N SER A 158 3.33 -3.02 -31.08
CA SER A 158 4.46 -2.46 -30.33
C SER A 158 4.22 -1.09 -29.71
N LEU A 159 3.02 -0.51 -29.92
CA LEU A 159 2.63 0.75 -29.31
C LEU A 159 2.62 0.60 -27.78
N ARG A 160 3.30 1.52 -27.09
CA ARG A 160 3.39 1.57 -25.64
C ARG A 160 3.22 3.00 -25.15
N THR A 161 2.28 3.20 -24.24
CA THR A 161 2.04 4.47 -23.58
C THR A 161 2.59 4.44 -22.16
N ILE A 162 3.46 5.38 -21.83
CA ILE A 162 4.13 5.48 -20.54
C ILE A 162 3.82 6.83 -19.90
N ARG A 163 3.50 6.84 -18.61
CA ARG A 163 3.46 8.08 -17.83
C ARG A 163 4.85 8.39 -17.30
N THR A 164 5.19 9.66 -17.32
CA THR A 164 6.48 10.18 -16.85
C THR A 164 6.27 11.38 -15.93
N VAL A 165 7.04 11.47 -14.86
CA VAL A 165 7.14 12.68 -14.04
C VAL A 165 7.94 13.72 -14.82
N ASN A 166 7.48 14.97 -14.74
CA ASN A 166 8.11 16.10 -15.40
C ASN A 166 9.57 16.32 -14.93
N LYS A 167 10.37 16.90 -15.83
CA LYS A 167 11.74 17.34 -15.53
C LYS A 167 11.73 18.49 -14.50
N GLY A 168 12.71 18.52 -13.62
CA GLY A 168 12.90 19.57 -12.62
C GLY A 168 12.12 19.34 -11.31
N THR A 169 11.42 18.21 -11.23
CA THR A 169 10.76 17.74 -10.02
C THR A 169 11.79 17.26 -9.02
N GLU A 170 11.57 17.57 -7.74
CA GLU A 170 12.43 17.20 -6.64
C GLU A 170 11.67 16.32 -5.65
N PHE A 171 12.36 15.30 -5.16
CA PHE A 171 11.86 14.38 -4.14
C PHE A 171 12.82 14.34 -2.96
N THR A 172 12.28 14.23 -1.76
CA THR A 172 13.06 14.02 -0.53
C THR A 172 12.68 12.68 0.09
N CYS A 173 13.70 11.90 0.43
CA CYS A 173 13.62 10.59 1.05
C CYS A 173 14.33 10.63 2.40
N CYS A 174 13.70 10.10 3.44
CA CYS A 174 14.39 9.83 4.70
C CYS A 174 15.26 8.57 4.54
N VAL A 175 16.50 8.63 5.00
CA VAL A 175 17.44 7.51 5.04
C VAL A 175 17.94 7.37 6.46
N VAL A 176 17.77 6.19 7.05
CA VAL A 176 18.27 5.88 8.40
C VAL A 176 19.41 4.89 8.29
N LEU A 177 20.51 5.20 8.94
CA LEU A 177 21.71 4.38 9.01
C LEU A 177 22.01 4.06 10.47
N GLU A 178 21.89 2.79 10.84
CA GLU A 178 22.12 2.34 12.23
C GLU A 178 23.62 2.34 12.60
N ASP A 179 24.47 2.03 11.61
CA ASP A 179 25.93 1.97 11.75
C ASP A 179 26.63 2.98 10.83
N ASN A 180 27.23 4.00 11.45
CA ASN A 180 27.87 5.11 10.76
C ASN A 180 29.17 4.72 10.07
N ALA A 181 29.74 3.54 10.37
CA ALA A 181 30.93 3.05 9.67
C ALA A 181 30.72 3.00 8.14
N TYR A 182 29.47 2.78 7.71
CA TYR A 182 29.11 2.66 6.29
C TYR A 182 28.63 3.95 5.63
N GLN A 183 28.62 5.08 6.36
CA GLN A 183 28.23 6.38 5.79
C GLN A 183 29.06 6.75 4.55
N PRO A 184 30.41 6.58 4.52
CA PRO A 184 31.20 6.92 3.32
C PRO A 184 30.82 6.09 2.09
N VAL A 185 30.48 4.82 2.28
CA VAL A 185 30.03 3.92 1.20
C VAL A 185 28.69 4.40 0.65
N LEU A 186 27.75 4.75 1.54
CA LEU A 186 26.46 5.33 1.16
C LEU A 186 26.63 6.65 0.39
N GLU A 187 27.49 7.56 0.86
CA GLU A 187 27.77 8.84 0.19
C GLU A 187 28.33 8.64 -1.21
N LYS A 188 29.30 7.72 -1.40
CA LYS A 188 29.80 7.35 -2.73
C LYS A 188 28.68 6.81 -3.64
N CYS A 189 27.80 5.94 -3.12
CA CYS A 189 26.66 5.43 -3.88
C CYS A 189 25.68 6.53 -4.29
N VAL A 190 25.36 7.46 -3.39
CA VAL A 190 24.51 8.63 -3.67
C VAL A 190 25.17 9.53 -4.72
N GLN A 191 26.46 9.80 -4.56
CA GLN A 191 27.23 10.61 -5.50
C GLN A 191 27.35 9.96 -6.87
N GLY A 192 27.38 8.63 -6.99
CA GLY A 192 27.41 7.94 -8.28
C GLY A 192 26.03 7.81 -8.95
N LEU A 193 24.94 8.01 -8.21
CA LEU A 193 23.60 7.88 -8.77
C LEU A 193 23.27 9.02 -9.75
N ARG A 194 23.20 8.67 -11.05
CA ARG A 194 22.94 9.62 -12.15
C ARG A 194 21.69 9.32 -12.96
N ALA A 195 21.17 8.10 -12.87
CA ALA A 195 19.96 7.73 -13.59
C ALA A 195 19.15 6.66 -12.84
N ILE A 196 17.82 6.85 -12.75
CA ILE A 196 16.87 5.95 -12.10
C ILE A 196 15.65 5.68 -13.01
N GLY A 197 14.89 4.64 -12.70
CA GLY A 197 13.68 4.30 -13.45
C GLY A 197 13.93 3.56 -14.77
N LEU A 198 12.90 3.54 -15.61
CA LEU A 198 12.90 2.86 -16.91
C LEU A 198 13.43 3.75 -18.02
N ASN A 199 13.79 3.13 -19.16
CA ASN A 199 14.20 3.84 -20.38
C ASN A 199 15.40 4.79 -20.20
N ARG A 200 16.31 4.45 -19.27
CA ARG A 200 17.57 5.18 -19.01
C ARG A 200 18.41 5.44 -20.26
N THR A 201 18.50 4.43 -21.13
CA THR A 201 19.26 4.51 -22.39
C THR A 201 18.51 5.24 -23.51
N ARG A 202 17.26 5.64 -23.27
CA ARG A 202 16.39 6.37 -24.22
C ARG A 202 16.13 7.81 -23.77
N GLY A 203 17.01 8.37 -22.94
CA GLY A 203 16.94 9.77 -22.49
C GLY A 203 15.98 10.05 -21.34
N LEU A 204 15.50 9.03 -20.62
CA LEU A 204 14.68 9.20 -19.42
C LEU A 204 15.47 8.92 -18.14
N GLY A 205 15.03 9.49 -17.02
CA GLY A 205 15.44 9.10 -15.68
C GLY A 205 16.77 9.68 -15.18
N GLU A 206 17.40 10.60 -15.90
CA GLU A 206 18.57 11.35 -15.42
C GLU A 206 18.22 12.14 -14.14
N VAL A 207 19.06 12.00 -13.11
CA VAL A 207 18.88 12.64 -11.80
C VAL A 207 20.19 13.18 -11.23
N VAL A 208 20.06 14.10 -10.28
CA VAL A 208 21.12 14.47 -9.34
C VAL A 208 20.64 14.20 -7.94
N CYS A 209 21.51 13.58 -7.14
CA CYS A 209 21.22 13.21 -5.77
C CYS A 209 22.15 13.95 -4.81
N LYS A 210 21.62 14.35 -3.66
CA LYS A 210 22.37 14.93 -2.55
C LYS A 210 21.94 14.27 -1.25
N LEU A 211 22.89 13.97 -0.37
CA LEU A 211 22.63 13.48 0.97
C LEU A 211 22.88 14.63 1.96
N GLU A 212 21.88 14.98 2.75
CA GLU A 212 21.97 16.01 3.78
C GLU A 212 21.73 15.38 5.15
N ARG A 213 22.64 15.59 6.09
CA ARG A 213 22.47 15.07 7.45
C ARG A 213 21.32 15.81 8.14
N VAL A 214 20.38 15.06 8.69
CA VAL A 214 19.34 15.63 9.53
C VAL A 214 19.95 15.79 10.91
N VAL A 215 20.20 17.03 11.32
CA VAL A 215 20.43 17.32 12.73
C VAL A 215 19.05 17.28 13.37
N CYS A 216 18.70 16.13 13.95
CA CYS A 216 17.49 16.01 14.75
C CYS A 216 17.61 17.02 15.89
N LYS A 217 16.99 18.20 15.76
CA LYS A 217 16.42 18.82 16.94
C LYS A 217 15.37 17.81 17.40
N CYS A 218 15.44 17.40 18.65
CA CYS A 218 14.38 16.62 19.25
C CYS A 218 13.13 17.53 19.23
N GLU A 219 12.42 17.59 18.11
CA GLU A 219 11.05 18.06 18.09
C GLU A 219 10.34 17.17 19.10
N GLU A 220 9.69 17.81 20.06
CA GLU A 220 8.97 17.18 21.16
C GLU A 220 8.15 16.04 20.57
N ALA A 221 8.66 14.81 20.73
CA ALA A 221 7.95 13.63 20.31
C ALA A 221 6.57 13.74 20.96
N LYS A 222 5.50 13.49 20.20
CA LYS A 222 4.21 13.22 20.81
C LYS A 222 4.48 12.14 21.85
N ASN A 223 4.54 12.52 23.12
CA ASN A 223 4.84 11.60 24.20
C ASN A 223 3.60 10.72 24.31
N HIS A 224 3.62 9.58 23.63
CA HIS A 224 2.62 8.55 23.84
C HIS A 224 2.76 8.10 25.29
N GLU A 225 1.79 8.49 26.12
CA GLU A 225 1.74 8.03 27.51
C GLU A 225 1.32 6.57 27.53
N TYR A 226 2.29 5.68 27.66
CA TYR A 226 2.00 4.29 27.95
C TYR A 226 2.00 4.03 29.46
N SER A 227 0.94 3.40 29.96
CA SER A 227 0.81 2.95 31.34
C SER A 227 0.27 1.52 31.39
N VAL A 228 0.86 0.70 32.27
CA VAL A 228 0.40 -0.67 32.55
C VAL A 228 -0.16 -0.66 33.97
N LYS A 229 -1.45 -0.97 34.12
CA LYS A 229 -2.16 -1.04 35.41
C LYS A 229 -2.92 -2.36 35.60
N SER A 230 -2.84 -3.26 34.62
CA SER A 230 -3.60 -4.49 34.52
C SER A 230 -2.74 -5.57 33.88
N SER A 231 -3.18 -6.83 34.00
CA SER A 231 -2.61 -7.99 33.29
C SER A 231 -2.90 -8.01 31.78
N GLN A 232 -3.45 -6.92 31.25
CA GLN A 232 -3.79 -6.76 29.84
C GLN A 232 -3.38 -5.37 29.37
N PHE A 233 -2.74 -5.31 28.20
CA PHE A 233 -2.37 -4.08 27.50
C PHE A 233 -3.09 -4.05 26.15
N ASN A 234 -3.93 -3.04 25.91
CA ASN A 234 -4.66 -2.87 24.65
C ASN A 234 -3.98 -1.81 23.79
N TYR A 235 -3.97 -2.02 22.48
CA TYR A 235 -3.34 -1.11 21.55
C TYR A 235 -4.10 -0.99 20.23
N SER A 236 -3.93 0.16 19.59
CA SER A 236 -4.20 0.37 18.18
C SER A 236 -2.88 0.37 17.40
N LEU A 237 -2.89 -0.21 16.22
CA LEU A 237 -1.74 -0.36 15.34
C LEU A 237 -2.06 0.23 13.96
N THR A 238 -1.46 1.37 13.64
CA THR A 238 -1.68 2.07 12.38
C THR A 238 -0.56 1.74 11.39
N LEU A 239 -0.95 1.40 10.15
CA LEU A 239 -0.03 1.06 9.07
C LEU A 239 0.52 2.33 8.40
N GLU A 240 1.75 2.73 8.69
CA GLU A 240 2.42 3.86 8.03
C GLU A 240 2.91 3.50 6.62
N GLN A 241 3.27 2.23 6.45
CA GLN A 241 3.62 1.63 5.17
C GLN A 241 2.75 0.38 4.94
N PRO A 242 2.60 -0.05 3.68
CA PRO A 242 1.93 -1.30 3.39
C PRO A 242 2.59 -2.46 4.14
N LEU A 243 1.78 -3.41 4.59
CA LEU A 243 2.24 -4.52 5.41
C LEU A 243 2.16 -5.83 4.64
N LEU A 244 3.30 -6.49 4.47
CA LEU A 244 3.41 -7.79 3.82
C LEU A 244 3.17 -8.93 4.80
N ILE A 245 1.99 -9.53 4.72
CA ILE A 245 1.59 -10.72 5.47
C ILE A 245 1.33 -11.82 4.44
N ALA A 246 1.83 -13.04 4.69
CA ALA A 246 1.53 -14.15 3.79
C ALA A 246 0.13 -14.68 4.12
N GLY A 247 -0.76 -14.74 3.12
CA GLY A 247 -2.05 -15.40 3.26
C GLY A 247 -2.02 -16.89 2.88
N SER A 248 -3.20 -17.52 2.82
CA SER A 248 -3.37 -18.95 2.49
C SER A 248 -2.81 -19.41 1.13
N LYS A 249 -2.72 -18.53 0.13
CA LYS A 249 -2.12 -18.81 -1.19
C LYS A 249 -0.64 -18.41 -1.28
N GLY A 250 -0.03 -18.03 -0.15
CA GLY A 250 1.33 -17.57 -0.05
C GLY A 250 1.52 -16.09 -0.39
N LEU A 251 2.68 -15.56 -0.01
CA LEU A 251 3.01 -14.12 -0.03
C LEU A 251 2.86 -13.42 -1.40
N TYR A 252 2.99 -14.15 -2.50
CA TYR A 252 2.89 -13.59 -3.85
C TYR A 252 1.46 -13.46 -4.35
N HIS A 253 0.50 -14.16 -3.72
CA HIS A 253 -0.87 -14.29 -4.23
C HIS A 253 -1.93 -13.78 -3.26
N SER A 254 -1.68 -13.84 -1.95
CA SER A 254 -2.62 -13.35 -0.96
C SER A 254 -1.91 -12.79 0.27
N SER A 255 -2.60 -11.86 0.93
CA SER A 255 -2.28 -11.35 2.25
C SER A 255 -3.45 -11.62 3.19
N GLU A 256 -3.15 -11.81 4.47
CA GLU A 256 -4.19 -11.85 5.49
C GLU A 256 -4.86 -10.47 5.64
N SER A 257 -6.07 -10.48 6.20
CA SER A 257 -6.87 -9.28 6.51
C SER A 257 -6.76 -8.85 7.98
N TRP A 258 -5.85 -9.46 8.73
CA TRP A 258 -5.54 -9.14 10.12
C TRP A 258 -4.05 -9.33 10.35
N ILE A 259 -3.56 -8.92 11.51
CA ILE A 259 -2.13 -9.01 11.85
C ILE A 259 -1.95 -10.14 12.89
N PRO A 260 -1.31 -11.26 12.52
CA PRO A 260 -1.11 -12.38 13.45
C PRO A 260 -0.25 -11.99 14.65
N GLY A 261 -0.63 -12.49 15.83
CA GLY A 261 0.08 -12.26 17.09
C GLY A 261 1.55 -12.64 17.04
N GLN A 262 1.88 -13.76 16.38
CA GLN A 262 3.25 -14.21 16.12
C GLN A 262 4.15 -13.15 15.47
N MET A 263 3.59 -12.27 14.61
CA MET A 263 4.33 -11.20 13.94
C MET A 263 4.72 -10.09 14.93
N ILE A 264 3.81 -9.76 15.84
CA ILE A 264 3.99 -8.77 16.90
C ILE A 264 4.98 -9.31 17.93
N LEU A 265 4.80 -10.56 18.37
CA LEU A 265 5.75 -11.29 19.22
C LEU A 265 7.16 -11.21 18.65
N GLY A 266 7.33 -11.55 17.37
CA GLY A 266 8.65 -11.53 16.73
C GLY A 266 9.28 -10.14 16.64
N ALA A 267 8.48 -9.10 16.43
CA ALA A 267 8.96 -7.72 16.44
C ALA A 267 9.38 -7.25 17.83
N MET A 268 8.56 -7.54 18.84
CA MET A 268 8.85 -7.21 20.24
C MET A 268 10.07 -7.99 20.76
N ALA A 269 10.21 -9.27 20.41
CA ALA A 269 11.39 -10.07 20.73
C ALA A 269 12.65 -9.43 20.13
N GLY A 270 12.59 -9.00 18.86
CA GLY A 270 13.71 -8.31 18.21
C GLY A 270 14.09 -7.00 18.90
N MET A 271 13.11 -6.19 19.31
CA MET A 271 13.36 -4.96 20.08
C MET A 271 13.98 -5.25 21.44
N TYR A 272 13.47 -6.26 22.15
CA TYR A 272 13.99 -6.66 23.45
C TYR A 272 15.46 -7.11 23.36
N ILE A 273 15.79 -7.95 22.37
CA ILE A 273 17.17 -8.41 22.13
C ILE A 273 18.11 -7.23 21.91
N GLN A 274 17.68 -6.23 21.13
CA GLN A 274 18.49 -5.03 20.87
C GLN A 274 18.68 -4.19 22.13
N ASP A 275 17.60 -3.94 22.86
CA ASP A 275 17.60 -3.09 24.05
C ASP A 275 18.43 -3.66 25.20
N HIS A 276 18.44 -4.99 25.32
CA HIS A 276 19.15 -5.73 26.35
C HIS A 276 20.49 -6.31 25.86
N GLN A 277 20.87 -6.04 24.61
CA GLN A 277 22.13 -6.49 23.99
C GLN A 277 22.37 -8.01 24.09
N LEU A 278 21.30 -8.80 24.00
CA LEU A 278 21.37 -10.26 24.21
C LEU A 278 22.03 -11.03 23.06
N GLY A 279 22.09 -10.41 21.86
CA GLY A 279 22.70 -11.03 20.69
C GLY A 279 22.07 -12.36 20.27
N ASP A 280 22.89 -13.28 19.76
CA ASP A 280 22.44 -14.57 19.26
C ASP A 280 22.01 -15.55 20.38
N ASP A 281 22.43 -15.29 21.63
CA ASP A 281 22.18 -16.15 22.78
C ASP A 281 20.95 -15.75 23.59
N ALA A 282 20.09 -14.89 23.07
CA ALA A 282 18.87 -14.42 23.74
C ALA A 282 17.99 -15.50 24.41
N HIS A 283 17.94 -16.70 23.84
CA HIS A 283 17.23 -17.85 24.43
C HIS A 283 17.73 -18.29 25.82
N ALA A 284 18.95 -17.94 26.23
CA ALA A 284 19.51 -18.25 27.54
C ALA A 284 19.13 -17.23 28.62
N ASP A 285 18.60 -16.07 28.23
CA ASP A 285 18.05 -15.10 29.17
C ASP A 285 16.67 -15.57 29.66
N GLU A 286 16.53 -15.76 30.98
CA GLU A 286 15.30 -16.30 31.58
C GLU A 286 14.09 -15.39 31.37
N THR A 287 14.27 -14.07 31.30
CA THR A 287 13.15 -13.14 31.07
C THR A 287 12.69 -13.20 29.62
N PHE A 288 13.63 -13.21 28.67
CA PHE A 288 13.34 -13.40 27.25
C PHE A 288 12.66 -14.74 26.99
N ALA A 289 13.21 -15.83 27.55
CA ALA A 289 12.63 -17.16 27.41
C ALA A 289 11.22 -17.23 28.00
N ARG A 290 11.00 -16.68 29.20
CA ARG A 290 9.68 -16.60 29.83
C ARG A 290 8.67 -15.86 28.94
N ILE A 291 9.00 -14.63 28.52
CA ILE A 291 8.07 -13.77 27.78
C ILE A 291 7.78 -14.32 26.39
N PHE A 292 8.80 -14.68 25.61
CA PHE A 292 8.65 -14.92 24.17
C PHE A 292 8.65 -16.40 23.76
N LEU A 293 9.22 -17.30 24.58
CA LEU A 293 9.37 -18.72 24.23
C LEU A 293 8.45 -19.64 25.04
N ARG A 294 8.14 -19.27 26.29
CA ARG A 294 7.32 -20.04 27.23
C ARG A 294 5.91 -19.47 27.44
N GLY A 295 5.52 -18.46 26.66
CA GLY A 295 4.16 -17.90 26.70
C GLY A 295 3.82 -17.08 27.95
N GLY A 296 4.82 -16.51 28.64
CA GLY A 296 4.58 -15.61 29.77
C GLY A 296 3.83 -14.32 29.38
N VAL A 297 3.87 -13.97 28.10
CA VAL A 297 2.97 -12.98 27.49
C VAL A 297 2.32 -13.58 26.25
N THR A 298 1.00 -13.45 26.18
CA THR A 298 0.20 -13.74 24.99
C THR A 298 0.09 -12.51 24.13
N PHE A 299 0.46 -12.63 22.85
CA PHE A 299 0.31 -11.59 21.84
C PHE A 299 -0.90 -11.92 20.97
N ASP A 300 -2.05 -11.30 21.23
CA ASP A 300 -3.28 -11.58 20.46
C ASP A 300 -3.17 -11.08 19.00
N TYR A 301 -4.03 -11.62 18.14
CA TYR A 301 -4.20 -11.10 16.78
C TYR A 301 -4.73 -9.67 16.83
N ALA A 302 -4.24 -8.80 15.92
CA ALA A 302 -4.81 -7.48 15.74
C ALA A 302 -5.78 -7.46 14.55
N TYR A 303 -7.05 -7.13 14.83
CA TYR A 303 -8.15 -7.09 13.88
C TYR A 303 -8.46 -5.66 13.42
N PRO A 304 -8.98 -5.43 12.20
CA PRO A 304 -9.29 -4.08 11.72
C PRO A 304 -10.15 -3.28 12.69
N LEU A 305 -9.73 -2.04 12.92
CA LEU A 305 -10.42 -1.05 13.74
C LEU A 305 -10.89 0.10 12.85
N VAL A 306 -12.21 0.28 12.75
CA VAL A 306 -12.81 1.37 11.96
C VAL A 306 -13.90 2.03 12.79
N ASN A 307 -13.80 3.35 12.99
CA ASN A 307 -14.74 4.15 13.81
C ASN A 307 -15.11 3.46 15.13
N GLU A 308 -14.08 3.08 15.91
CA GLU A 308 -14.19 2.41 17.22
C GLU A 308 -14.80 0.99 17.20
N ARG A 309 -15.06 0.41 16.02
CA ARG A 309 -15.52 -0.97 15.86
C ARG A 309 -14.39 -1.90 15.43
N VAL A 310 -14.26 -3.01 16.14
CA VAL A 310 -13.33 -4.09 15.78
C VAL A 310 -14.07 -5.14 14.96
N PHE A 311 -13.54 -5.47 13.79
CA PHE A 311 -14.12 -6.45 12.86
C PHE A 311 -13.36 -7.78 12.92
N SER A 312 -14.01 -8.84 13.38
CA SER A 312 -13.38 -10.17 13.57
C SER A 312 -14.00 -11.23 12.65
N PRO A 313 -13.40 -12.42 12.50
CA PRO A 313 -13.89 -13.46 11.59
C PRO A 313 -15.34 -13.84 11.86
N CYS A 314 -16.17 -13.85 10.81
CA CYS A 314 -17.57 -14.20 10.92
C CYS A 314 -17.77 -15.63 11.48
N PRO A 315 -18.54 -15.79 12.58
CA PRO A 315 -18.94 -17.09 13.09
C PRO A 315 -19.64 -17.93 12.02
N ALA A 316 -19.24 -19.19 11.86
CA ALA A 316 -19.69 -20.06 10.78
C ALA A 316 -21.19 -20.42 10.83
N HIS A 317 -21.86 -20.21 11.97
CA HIS A 317 -23.30 -20.37 12.14
C HIS A 317 -24.11 -19.18 11.60
N LEU A 318 -23.45 -18.06 11.24
CA LEU A 318 -24.07 -16.94 10.56
C LEU A 318 -23.85 -17.09 9.04
N GLN A 319 -24.94 -17.28 8.29
CA GLN A 319 -24.89 -17.55 6.85
C GLN A 319 -25.89 -16.70 6.09
N GLN A 320 -25.59 -16.41 4.83
CA GLN A 320 -26.50 -15.70 3.93
C GLN A 320 -27.05 -16.66 2.87
N GLU A 321 -28.21 -16.33 2.31
CA GLU A 321 -28.69 -17.05 1.12
C GLU A 321 -27.90 -16.65 -0.12
N LYS A 322 -27.97 -17.47 -1.17
CA LYS A 322 -27.35 -17.12 -2.46
C LYS A 322 -28.09 -15.98 -3.16
N THR A 323 -29.42 -15.93 -3.00
CA THR A 323 -30.34 -14.98 -3.62
C THR A 323 -30.49 -13.70 -2.80
N ASP A 324 -30.55 -13.82 -1.48
CA ASP A 324 -30.58 -12.68 -0.57
C ASP A 324 -29.18 -12.36 -0.02
N LYS A 325 -28.63 -11.24 -0.48
CA LYS A 325 -27.36 -10.70 0.00
C LYS A 325 -27.52 -9.64 1.08
N LYS A 326 -28.75 -9.22 1.40
CA LYS A 326 -29.02 -8.17 2.39
C LYS A 326 -29.17 -8.73 3.80
N HIS A 327 -29.57 -9.98 3.95
CA HIS A 327 -29.79 -10.58 5.26
C HIS A 327 -28.79 -11.71 5.54
N VAL A 328 -28.46 -11.85 6.82
CA VAL A 328 -27.65 -12.93 7.36
C VAL A 328 -28.46 -13.61 8.46
N TYR A 329 -28.43 -14.93 8.49
CA TYR A 329 -29.27 -15.73 9.35
C TYR A 329 -28.43 -16.58 10.29
N ASN A 330 -28.90 -16.73 11.52
CA ASN A 330 -28.39 -17.74 12.43
C ASN A 330 -28.99 -19.10 12.03
N ILE A 331 -28.20 -19.95 11.38
CA ILE A 331 -28.69 -21.23 10.83
C ILE A 331 -28.92 -22.30 11.90
N TYR A 332 -28.61 -22.01 13.16
CA TYR A 332 -28.99 -22.87 14.26
C TYR A 332 -30.47 -22.65 14.64
N SER A 333 -30.96 -21.40 14.62
CA SER A 333 -32.36 -21.05 14.90
C SER A 333 -33.25 -21.11 13.66
N THR A 334 -32.69 -20.88 12.46
CA THR A 334 -33.46 -20.75 11.22
C THR A 334 -33.44 -22.04 10.39
N THR A 335 -34.61 -22.66 10.19
CA THR A 335 -34.73 -23.98 9.53
C THR A 335 -35.07 -23.92 8.03
N ASN A 336 -35.54 -22.77 7.51
CA ASN A 336 -36.11 -22.66 6.15
C ASN A 336 -35.25 -21.87 5.15
N LEU A 337 -33.92 -22.02 5.21
CA LEU A 337 -33.00 -21.32 4.30
C LEU A 337 -32.73 -22.11 3.02
N GLN A 338 -32.86 -21.46 1.86
CA GLN A 338 -32.53 -22.03 0.57
C GLN A 338 -31.06 -21.76 0.21
N GLN A 339 -30.29 -22.83 0.00
CA GLN A 339 -28.89 -22.78 -0.42
C GLN A 339 -28.01 -21.86 0.45
N PRO A 340 -27.95 -22.11 1.78
CA PRO A 340 -27.18 -21.27 2.69
C PRO A 340 -25.69 -21.29 2.33
N ARG A 341 -25.04 -20.13 2.46
CA ARG A 341 -23.61 -19.93 2.17
C ARG A 341 -22.91 -19.22 3.31
N THR A 342 -21.76 -19.74 3.70
CA THR A 342 -20.88 -19.12 4.68
C THR A 342 -20.42 -17.73 4.21
N LEU A 343 -20.54 -16.75 5.09
CA LEU A 343 -20.01 -15.41 4.88
C LEU A 343 -18.51 -15.41 5.18
N HIS A 344 -17.69 -15.21 4.15
CA HIS A 344 -16.23 -15.15 4.26
C HIS A 344 -15.78 -13.69 4.38
N ALA A 345 -16.05 -13.07 5.52
CA ALA A 345 -15.70 -11.68 5.78
C ALA A 345 -15.40 -11.43 7.27
N LEU A 346 -14.82 -10.27 7.56
CA LEU A 346 -14.71 -9.75 8.92
C LEU A 346 -15.96 -8.94 9.25
N VAL A 347 -16.49 -9.15 10.45
CA VAL A 347 -17.79 -8.62 10.85
C VAL A 347 -17.74 -7.99 12.23
N HIS A 348 -18.64 -7.03 12.44
CA HIS A 348 -18.96 -6.49 13.74
C HIS A 348 -20.47 -6.60 13.93
N LEU A 349 -20.90 -7.31 14.98
CA LEU A 349 -22.31 -7.45 15.32
C LEU A 349 -22.69 -6.39 16.35
N GLU A 350 -23.65 -5.55 16.01
CA GLU A 350 -24.24 -4.55 16.91
C GLU A 350 -25.77 -4.60 16.72
N GLU A 351 -26.48 -4.97 17.80
CA GLU A 351 -27.93 -5.17 17.78
C GLU A 351 -28.36 -6.17 16.69
N GLU A 352 -29.24 -5.75 15.76
CA GLU A 352 -29.73 -6.57 14.63
C GLU A 352 -28.97 -6.30 13.33
N THR A 353 -27.85 -5.54 13.39
CA THR A 353 -27.05 -5.19 12.22
C THR A 353 -25.70 -5.91 12.25
N LEU A 354 -25.40 -6.60 11.16
CA LEU A 354 -24.10 -7.21 10.90
C LEU A 354 -23.30 -6.33 9.95
N TYR A 355 -22.42 -5.51 10.50
CA TYR A 355 -21.50 -4.70 9.71
C TYR A 355 -20.40 -5.59 9.14
N VAL A 356 -20.16 -5.47 7.84
CA VAL A 356 -19.13 -6.21 7.12
C VAL A 356 -18.03 -5.26 6.68
N HIS A 357 -16.77 -5.60 6.97
CA HIS A 357 -15.62 -4.83 6.54
C HIS A 357 -14.57 -5.72 5.88
N GLN A 358 -14.05 -5.26 4.75
CA GLN A 358 -12.91 -5.85 4.07
C GLN A 358 -11.76 -4.83 4.07
N PRO A 359 -10.64 -5.12 4.75
CA PRO A 359 -9.46 -4.27 4.69
C PRO A 359 -8.97 -4.09 3.26
N ALA A 360 -8.51 -2.88 2.96
CA ALA A 360 -7.92 -2.56 1.66
C ALA A 360 -6.58 -3.29 1.49
N HIS A 361 -6.40 -3.91 0.33
CA HIS A 361 -5.12 -4.46 -0.11
C HIS A 361 -4.64 -3.75 -1.36
N GLU A 362 -3.33 -3.68 -1.51
CA GLU A 362 -2.67 -3.16 -2.71
C GLU A 362 -1.73 -4.22 -3.29
N ILE A 363 -1.66 -4.25 -4.62
CA ILE A 363 -0.73 -5.12 -5.35
C ILE A 363 0.48 -4.27 -5.75
N ARG A 364 1.68 -4.73 -5.41
CA ARG A 364 2.93 -4.09 -5.85
C ARG A 364 3.76 -5.06 -6.67
N MET A 365 4.13 -4.64 -7.87
CA MET A 365 4.99 -5.43 -8.74
C MET A 365 6.44 -5.00 -8.57
N HIS A 366 7.36 -5.95 -8.63
CA HIS A 366 8.79 -5.68 -8.60
C HIS A 366 9.51 -6.49 -9.66
N HIS A 367 10.64 -5.94 -10.11
CA HIS A 367 11.58 -6.63 -10.96
C HIS A 367 12.97 -6.62 -10.31
N ALA A 368 13.66 -7.75 -10.41
CA ALA A 368 15.10 -7.85 -10.21
C ALA A 368 15.75 -7.99 -11.59
N ARG A 369 16.78 -7.20 -11.88
CA ARG A 369 17.52 -7.32 -13.13
C ARG A 369 18.41 -8.56 -13.11
N PRO A 370 18.77 -9.09 -14.29
CA PRO A 370 19.78 -10.12 -14.40
C PRO A 370 21.12 -9.67 -13.81
N GLN A 371 21.95 -10.65 -13.45
CA GLN A 371 23.33 -10.38 -13.04
C GLN A 371 24.13 -9.71 -14.18
N ASP A 372 23.91 -10.18 -15.41
CA ASP A 372 24.39 -9.51 -16.61
C ASP A 372 23.59 -8.23 -16.85
N ARG A 373 24.24 -7.09 -16.62
CA ARG A 373 23.64 -5.75 -16.70
C ARG A 373 23.51 -5.21 -18.12
N SER A 374 24.01 -5.93 -19.14
CA SER A 374 23.72 -5.62 -20.54
C SER A 374 22.22 -5.72 -20.85
N PHE A 375 21.51 -6.54 -20.07
CA PHE A 375 20.06 -6.67 -20.14
C PHE A 375 19.36 -5.65 -19.23
N GLY A 376 18.69 -4.68 -19.86
CA GLY A 376 17.92 -3.64 -19.15
C GLY A 376 16.61 -4.10 -18.50
N ARG A 377 16.23 -5.38 -18.61
CA ARG A 377 14.96 -5.95 -18.12
C ARG A 377 15.16 -7.34 -17.51
N ALA A 378 14.25 -7.77 -16.64
CA ALA A 378 14.16 -9.17 -16.23
C ALA A 378 13.79 -10.03 -17.45
N LEU A 379 14.51 -11.13 -17.65
CA LEU A 379 14.29 -12.09 -18.74
C LEU A 379 13.39 -13.25 -18.28
N GLY A 380 13.34 -13.52 -16.97
CA GLY A 380 12.61 -14.65 -16.42
C GLY A 380 13.33 -15.98 -16.69
N LYS A 381 12.83 -17.06 -16.08
CA LYS A 381 13.52 -18.37 -16.12
C LYS A 381 13.66 -18.92 -17.55
N ASP A 382 12.64 -18.75 -18.39
CA ASP A 382 12.60 -19.36 -19.71
C ASP A 382 13.50 -18.65 -20.74
N GLU A 383 13.43 -17.31 -20.87
CA GLU A 383 14.39 -16.58 -21.73
C GLU A 383 15.81 -16.66 -21.18
N GLY A 384 15.94 -16.65 -19.84
CA GLY A 384 17.22 -16.81 -19.16
C GLY A 384 17.95 -18.09 -19.54
N LYS A 385 17.25 -19.21 -19.42
CA LYS A 385 17.78 -20.53 -19.79
C LYS A 385 18.12 -20.61 -21.27
N LYS A 386 17.29 -20.04 -22.16
CA LYS A 386 17.58 -19.97 -23.61
C LYS A 386 18.83 -19.16 -23.93
N LYS A 387 19.16 -18.14 -23.13
CA LYS A 387 20.33 -17.28 -23.30
C LYS A 387 21.55 -17.69 -22.46
N GLY A 388 21.47 -18.82 -21.73
CA GLY A 388 22.57 -19.29 -20.88
C GLY A 388 22.88 -18.40 -19.68
N ILE A 389 21.90 -17.64 -19.19
CA ILE A 389 22.09 -16.69 -18.08
C ILE A 389 21.68 -17.35 -16.77
N GLU A 390 22.62 -17.55 -15.85
CA GLU A 390 22.39 -18.21 -14.55
C GLU A 390 21.38 -17.47 -13.66
N ASN A 391 21.44 -16.14 -13.63
CA ASN A 391 20.49 -15.30 -12.91
C ASN A 391 19.82 -14.31 -13.88
N PRO A 392 18.71 -14.70 -14.54
CA PRO A 392 18.06 -13.93 -15.59
C PRO A 392 17.15 -12.82 -15.06
N GLY A 393 17.25 -12.49 -13.78
CA GLY A 393 16.33 -11.58 -13.12
C GLY A 393 14.94 -12.21 -12.96
N GLN A 394 14.11 -11.58 -12.14
CA GLN A 394 12.80 -12.09 -11.78
C GLN A 394 11.77 -10.97 -11.76
N PHE A 395 10.55 -11.28 -12.21
CA PHE A 395 9.37 -10.48 -11.98
C PHE A 395 8.51 -11.16 -10.91
N PHE A 396 8.08 -10.40 -9.91
CA PHE A 396 7.21 -10.90 -8.85
C PHE A 396 6.27 -9.81 -8.36
N GLN A 397 5.12 -10.22 -7.86
CA GLN A 397 4.11 -9.35 -7.29
C GLN A 397 3.92 -9.69 -5.81
N TYR A 398 3.57 -8.70 -5.01
CA TYR A 398 3.09 -8.92 -3.65
C TYR A 398 1.73 -8.27 -3.47
N THR A 399 0.86 -8.98 -2.75
CA THR A 399 -0.36 -8.40 -2.18
C THR A 399 -0.02 -7.97 -0.75
N ALA A 400 -0.25 -6.71 -0.40
CA ALA A 400 0.02 -6.16 0.92
C ALA A 400 -1.26 -5.52 1.48
N LEU A 401 -1.40 -5.49 2.81
CA LEU A 401 -2.37 -4.61 3.45
C LEU A 401 -1.97 -3.15 3.15
N SER A 402 -2.93 -2.35 2.68
CA SER A 402 -2.69 -0.95 2.36
C SER A 402 -2.38 -0.13 3.62
N LYS A 403 -1.52 0.87 3.48
CA LYS A 403 -1.25 1.85 4.54
C LYS A 403 -2.50 2.66 4.93
N GLY A 404 -2.43 3.36 6.06
CA GLY A 404 -3.49 4.22 6.59
C GLY A 404 -4.58 3.49 7.37
N GLN A 405 -4.56 2.15 7.38
CA GLN A 405 -5.50 1.32 8.13
C GLN A 405 -5.01 1.12 9.56
N THR A 406 -5.96 1.00 10.49
CA THR A 406 -5.69 0.76 11.92
C THR A 406 -6.24 -0.61 12.33
N PHE A 407 -5.51 -1.31 13.19
CA PHE A 407 -5.85 -2.61 13.74
C PHE A 407 -5.82 -2.56 15.26
N TYR A 408 -6.74 -3.24 15.93
CA TYR A 408 -6.82 -3.31 17.38
C TYR A 408 -6.43 -4.69 17.87
N GLY A 409 -5.59 -4.75 18.90
CA GLY A 409 -5.21 -6.00 19.55
C GLY A 409 -4.84 -5.80 21.02
N SER A 410 -4.47 -6.89 21.67
CA SER A 410 -4.09 -6.90 23.08
C SER A 410 -2.91 -7.82 23.38
N TRP A 411 -2.23 -7.53 24.48
CA TRP A 411 -1.28 -8.43 25.12
C TRP A 411 -1.82 -8.82 26.49
N GLN A 412 -1.59 -10.07 26.91
CA GLN A 412 -1.97 -10.55 28.23
C GLN A 412 -0.76 -11.18 28.92
N GLY A 413 -0.53 -10.84 30.18
CA GLY A 413 0.63 -11.34 30.93
C GLY A 413 0.81 -10.64 32.27
N SER A 414 1.93 -10.92 32.94
CA SER A 414 2.24 -10.26 34.20
C SER A 414 2.48 -8.75 33.99
N GLU A 415 2.08 -7.94 34.96
CA GLU A 415 2.28 -6.48 34.89
C GLU A 415 3.77 -6.13 34.69
N SER A 416 4.68 -6.87 35.34
CA SER A 416 6.12 -6.70 35.19
C SER A 416 6.60 -6.98 33.76
N ASP A 417 6.10 -8.03 33.11
CA ASP A 417 6.51 -8.39 31.76
C ASP A 417 5.94 -7.39 30.74
N LEU A 418 4.67 -6.98 30.91
CA LEU A 418 4.05 -5.95 30.06
C LEU A 418 4.79 -4.60 30.16
N ARG A 419 5.26 -4.21 31.36
CA ARG A 419 6.07 -3.00 31.56
C ARG A 419 7.38 -3.05 30.77
N LEU A 420 8.03 -4.22 30.69
CA LEU A 420 9.25 -4.39 29.89
C LEU A 420 8.97 -4.17 28.39
N LEU A 421 7.88 -4.73 27.87
CA LEU A 421 7.46 -4.56 26.49
C LEU A 421 7.13 -3.09 26.17
N VAL A 422 6.36 -2.44 27.03
CA VAL A 422 6.02 -1.02 26.90
C VAL A 422 7.26 -0.12 26.95
N ASN A 423 8.28 -0.45 27.75
CA ASN A 423 9.53 0.30 27.77
C ASN A 423 10.30 0.20 26.44
N CYS A 424 10.29 -0.97 25.79
CA CYS A 424 10.86 -1.16 24.46
C CYS A 424 10.16 -0.28 23.42
N MET A 425 8.83 -0.13 23.56
CA MET A 425 7.98 0.71 22.72
C MET A 425 8.22 2.21 22.92
N LYS A 426 8.29 2.65 24.18
CA LYS A 426 8.56 4.05 24.54
C LYS A 426 9.84 4.57 23.92
N LYS A 427 10.93 3.79 23.97
CA LYS A 427 12.22 4.16 23.37
C LYS A 427 12.17 4.41 21.86
N ARG A 428 11.10 3.93 21.20
CA ARG A 428 10.90 4.03 19.75
C ARG A 428 9.65 4.85 19.39
N ASN A 429 9.07 5.58 20.36
CA ASN A 429 7.83 6.35 20.18
C ASN A 429 6.71 5.52 19.51
N GLY A 430 6.57 4.26 19.93
CA GLY A 430 5.53 3.38 19.39
C GLY A 430 5.82 2.80 18.01
N GLN A 431 6.92 3.15 17.36
CA GLN A 431 7.21 2.68 16.01
C GLN A 431 7.76 1.25 16.00
N LEU A 432 7.14 0.36 15.23
CA LEU A 432 7.63 -1.00 14.97
C LEU A 432 7.80 -1.30 13.48
N ARG A 433 8.48 -2.42 13.21
CA ARG A 433 8.54 -3.01 11.87
C ARG A 433 8.04 -4.44 11.84
N LEU A 434 6.92 -4.62 11.16
CA LEU A 434 6.24 -5.90 11.00
C LEU A 434 6.45 -6.46 9.58
N GLY A 435 6.20 -7.76 9.42
CA GLY A 435 6.21 -8.42 8.12
C GLY A 435 7.59 -8.57 7.48
N ARG A 436 7.60 -8.71 6.14
CA ARG A 436 8.80 -8.94 5.33
C ARG A 436 9.24 -7.66 4.58
N SER A 437 10.46 -7.68 4.03
CA SER A 437 11.03 -6.57 3.24
C SER A 437 11.09 -5.22 3.98
N ARG A 438 11.38 -5.29 5.29
CA ARG A 438 11.28 -4.19 6.27
C ARG A 438 12.22 -3.01 6.05
N THR A 439 13.28 -3.12 5.25
CA THR A 439 14.32 -2.05 5.16
C THR A 439 14.03 -0.98 4.12
N ALA A 440 12.89 -1.00 3.43
CA ALA A 440 12.62 -0.04 2.36
C ALA A 440 11.16 0.43 2.31
N GLU A 441 10.28 -0.38 1.74
CA GLU A 441 8.92 0.05 1.34
C GLU A 441 7.79 -0.49 2.21
N TYR A 442 8.10 -1.38 3.17
CA TYR A 442 7.08 -2.17 3.85
C TYR A 442 7.30 -2.23 5.35
N GLY A 443 6.18 -2.38 6.05
CA GLY A 443 6.15 -2.91 7.41
C GLY A 443 6.31 -1.90 8.53
N THR A 444 6.53 -0.61 8.24
CA THR A 444 6.52 0.43 9.28
C THR A 444 5.10 0.62 9.81
N VAL A 445 4.96 0.52 11.12
CA VAL A 445 3.68 0.68 11.84
C VAL A 445 3.90 1.52 13.10
N THR A 446 2.85 2.18 13.55
CA THR A 446 2.83 2.93 14.81
C THR A 446 1.83 2.25 15.74
N MET A 447 2.26 1.90 16.95
CA MET A 447 1.42 1.34 17.99
C MET A 447 1.17 2.35 19.09
N GLU A 448 -0.10 2.60 19.38
CA GLU A 448 -0.54 3.51 20.41
C GLU A 448 -1.33 2.73 21.46
N GLN A 449 -1.19 3.11 22.73
CA GLN A 449 -2.05 2.54 23.77
C GLN A 449 -3.49 2.93 23.48
N SER A 450 -4.38 1.95 23.59
CA SER A 450 -5.81 2.14 23.42
C SER A 450 -6.53 1.76 24.71
N GLU A 451 -7.65 2.41 24.96
CA GLU A 451 -8.57 1.94 25.99
C GLU A 451 -9.22 0.63 25.53
N PRO A 452 -9.66 -0.23 26.46
CA PRO A 452 -10.46 -1.40 26.10
C PRO A 452 -11.72 -0.95 25.34
N LEU A 453 -11.80 -1.27 24.05
CA LEU A 453 -12.95 -0.91 23.20
C LEU A 453 -14.16 -1.76 23.57
N ARG A 454 -14.95 -1.23 24.52
CA ARG A 454 -16.06 -1.89 25.23
C ARG A 454 -15.63 -3.15 25.97
N LYS A 455 -16.12 -3.29 27.21
CA LYS A 455 -16.04 -4.55 27.95
C LYS A 455 -16.63 -5.64 27.07
N LEU A 456 -16.01 -6.83 27.08
CA LEU A 456 -16.72 -8.08 26.82
C LEU A 456 -18.07 -7.92 27.51
N THR A 457 -19.11 -7.70 26.74
CA THR A 457 -20.45 -7.97 27.22
C THR A 457 -20.39 -9.47 27.42
N THR A 458 -20.00 -9.91 28.62
CA THR A 458 -20.82 -10.87 29.34
C THR A 458 -22.20 -10.26 29.26
N ASN A 459 -22.86 -10.59 28.16
CA ASN A 459 -24.19 -10.12 27.92
C ASN A 459 -24.91 -10.64 29.16
N LYS A 460 -25.45 -9.76 30.00
CA LYS A 460 -26.33 -10.21 31.09
C LYS A 460 -27.49 -11.04 30.51
N GLU A 461 -27.66 -11.02 29.18
CA GLU A 461 -28.50 -11.89 28.36
C GLU A 461 -27.91 -13.28 28.05
N ALA A 462 -26.59 -13.49 28.01
CA ALA A 462 -26.00 -14.83 27.90
C ALA A 462 -26.41 -15.71 29.10
N LEU A 463 -26.64 -15.08 30.26
CA LEU A 463 -27.21 -15.70 31.46
C LEU A 463 -28.71 -16.08 31.34
N LYS A 464 -29.42 -15.61 30.30
CA LYS A 464 -30.84 -15.89 30.06
C LYS A 464 -31.09 -17.04 29.07
N THR A 465 -30.04 -17.52 28.40
CA THR A 465 -30.17 -18.54 27.34
C THR A 465 -29.89 -19.95 27.84
N SER A 466 -30.45 -20.95 27.16
CA SER A 466 -30.22 -22.37 27.48
C SER A 466 -28.94 -22.91 26.82
N LYS A 467 -28.52 -22.25 25.73
CA LYS A 467 -27.41 -22.67 24.88
C LYS A 467 -26.51 -21.50 24.52
N ILE A 468 -25.25 -21.84 24.29
CA ILE A 468 -24.19 -20.87 24.02
C ILE A 468 -23.34 -21.36 22.85
N ALA A 469 -22.76 -20.41 22.14
CA ALA A 469 -21.87 -20.63 21.02
C ALA A 469 -20.46 -20.22 21.41
N ILE A 470 -19.53 -21.19 21.43
CA ILE A 470 -18.11 -20.96 21.57
C ILE A 470 -17.56 -20.67 20.17
N CYS A 471 -17.19 -19.41 19.92
CA CYS A 471 -16.72 -18.92 18.63
C CYS A 471 -15.22 -18.66 18.66
N PHE A 472 -14.45 -19.42 17.90
CA PHE A 472 -13.00 -19.26 17.81
C PHE A 472 -12.67 -17.90 17.16
N GLN A 473 -11.96 -17.04 17.90
CA GLN A 473 -11.46 -15.77 17.40
C GLN A 473 -10.09 -15.92 16.73
N THR A 474 -9.29 -16.91 17.12
CA THR A 474 -8.02 -17.25 16.46
C THR A 474 -7.92 -18.76 16.26
N PRO A 475 -7.02 -19.25 15.39
CA PRO A 475 -6.90 -20.69 15.18
C PRO A 475 -6.54 -21.42 16.48
N TYR A 476 -7.11 -22.60 16.67
CA TYR A 476 -6.84 -23.48 17.80
C TYR A 476 -6.07 -24.72 17.35
N ILE A 477 -4.94 -24.96 18.01
CA ILE A 477 -4.04 -26.08 17.74
C ILE A 477 -4.19 -27.08 18.88
N GLY A 478 -5.14 -28.01 18.73
CA GLY A 478 -5.35 -29.08 19.71
C GLY A 478 -4.31 -30.17 19.58
N ILE A 479 -3.89 -30.75 20.70
CA ILE A 479 -2.97 -31.90 20.74
C ILE A 479 -3.74 -33.09 21.25
N ASN A 480 -3.86 -34.13 20.43
CA ASN A 480 -4.49 -35.37 20.87
C ASN A 480 -3.58 -36.17 21.82
N GLU A 481 -4.10 -37.25 22.37
CA GLU A 481 -3.39 -38.15 23.30
C GLU A 481 -2.06 -38.71 22.75
N LEU A 482 -1.89 -38.73 21.42
CA LEU A 482 -0.67 -39.20 20.75
C LEU A 482 0.38 -38.08 20.55
N GLY A 483 0.12 -36.87 21.04
CA GLY A 483 1.02 -35.71 20.87
C GLY A 483 0.99 -35.10 19.46
N VAL A 484 -0.08 -35.37 18.68
CA VAL A 484 -0.21 -34.90 17.30
C VAL A 484 -1.20 -33.74 17.23
N ALA A 485 -0.81 -32.67 16.52
CA ALA A 485 -1.68 -31.54 16.26
C ALA A 485 -2.88 -31.94 15.39
N THR A 486 -4.08 -31.65 15.87
CA THR A 486 -5.34 -32.03 15.24
C THR A 486 -6.32 -30.86 15.17
N ALA A 487 -7.19 -30.89 14.16
CA ALA A 487 -8.31 -29.97 13.99
C ALA A 487 -9.63 -30.62 14.45
N ASP A 488 -9.57 -31.28 15.62
CA ASP A 488 -10.70 -32.02 16.20
C ASP A 488 -11.35 -31.17 17.31
N PRO A 489 -12.64 -30.83 17.20
CA PRO A 489 -13.35 -30.09 18.24
C PRO A 489 -13.57 -30.87 19.54
N ASP A 490 -13.49 -32.20 19.51
CA ASP A 490 -13.70 -33.00 20.73
C ASP A 490 -12.51 -32.82 21.69
N VAL A 491 -11.28 -32.73 21.17
CA VAL A 491 -10.06 -32.41 21.96
C VAL A 491 -10.18 -31.07 22.69
N PHE A 492 -10.76 -30.05 22.05
CA PHE A 492 -10.98 -28.75 22.68
C PHE A 492 -11.97 -28.82 23.86
N ILE A 493 -13.03 -29.62 23.72
CA ILE A 493 -14.03 -29.76 24.78
C ILE A 493 -13.50 -30.61 25.94
N GLU A 494 -12.71 -31.63 25.66
CA GLU A 494 -11.96 -32.37 26.67
C GLU A 494 -11.05 -31.42 27.47
N GLU A 495 -10.31 -30.54 26.80
CA GLU A 495 -9.44 -29.53 27.43
C GLU A 495 -10.24 -28.58 28.34
N ILE A 496 -11.41 -28.08 27.90
CA ILE A 496 -12.31 -27.26 28.73
C ILE A 496 -12.82 -28.05 29.94
N ASN A 497 -13.28 -29.27 29.72
CA ASN A 497 -13.86 -30.13 30.74
C ASN A 497 -12.84 -30.46 31.84
N GLU A 498 -11.61 -30.76 31.45
CA GLU A 498 -10.48 -30.97 32.36
C GLU A 498 -10.11 -29.70 33.13
N HIS A 499 -9.99 -28.56 32.44
CA HIS A 499 -9.60 -27.29 33.07
C HIS A 499 -10.60 -26.82 34.14
N LEU A 500 -11.89 -27.06 33.91
CA LEU A 500 -12.97 -26.59 34.77
C LEU A 500 -13.54 -27.66 35.69
N GLY A 501 -13.18 -28.94 35.50
CA GLY A 501 -13.74 -30.07 36.24
C GLY A 501 -15.24 -30.28 35.99
N ILE A 502 -15.68 -30.06 34.75
CA ILE A 502 -17.09 -30.16 34.34
C ILE A 502 -17.27 -31.15 33.19
N ASN A 503 -18.52 -31.41 32.80
CA ASN A 503 -18.83 -32.19 31.62
C ASN A 503 -19.79 -31.41 30.71
N ILE A 504 -19.23 -30.82 29.66
CA ILE A 504 -19.94 -30.17 28.58
C ILE A 504 -19.85 -31.04 27.33
N GLU A 505 -20.95 -31.15 26.61
CA GLU A 505 -21.03 -31.87 25.34
C GLU A 505 -21.37 -30.93 24.17
N ILE A 506 -20.81 -31.22 23.00
CA ILE A 506 -21.12 -30.49 21.77
C ILE A 506 -22.47 -30.95 21.21
N LYS A 507 -23.41 -30.02 21.07
CA LYS A 507 -24.72 -30.26 20.45
C LYS A 507 -24.72 -29.96 18.95
N LYS A 508 -23.93 -28.98 18.49
CA LYS A 508 -23.78 -28.67 17.06
C LYS A 508 -22.38 -28.14 16.76
N LYS A 509 -21.85 -28.52 15.58
CA LYS A 509 -20.53 -28.16 15.08
C LYS A 509 -20.67 -27.34 13.78
N PHE A 510 -20.03 -26.18 13.71
CA PHE A 510 -19.81 -25.44 12.47
C PHE A 510 -18.30 -25.20 12.31
N LEU A 511 -17.65 -26.07 11.55
CA LEU A 511 -16.19 -26.17 11.54
C LEU A 511 -15.58 -25.42 10.37
N LYS A 512 -14.51 -24.69 10.64
CA LYS A 512 -13.52 -24.23 9.67
C LYS A 512 -12.18 -24.86 10.05
N GLN A 513 -11.38 -25.25 9.06
CA GLN A 513 -10.07 -25.87 9.30
C GLN A 513 -8.99 -25.13 8.54
N THR A 514 -7.81 -25.05 9.14
CA THR A 514 -6.64 -24.40 8.56
C THR A 514 -5.37 -25.17 8.89
N THR A 515 -4.28 -24.78 8.25
CA THR A 515 -2.93 -25.27 8.56
C THR A 515 -2.09 -24.10 9.06
N VAL A 516 -1.76 -24.14 10.35
CA VAL A 516 -0.85 -23.18 10.95
C VAL A 516 0.58 -23.53 10.56
N SER A 517 1.33 -22.52 10.13
CA SER A 517 2.74 -22.63 9.78
C SER A 517 3.46 -21.32 10.12
N GLY A 518 4.70 -21.17 9.69
CA GLY A 518 5.46 -19.96 9.90
C GLY A 518 6.90 -20.10 9.42
N PHE A 519 7.75 -19.16 9.83
CA PHE A 519 9.17 -19.19 9.53
C PHE A 519 9.97 -18.96 10.81
N HIS A 520 10.93 -19.83 11.08
CA HIS A 520 11.84 -19.69 12.20
C HIS A 520 13.01 -18.79 11.81
N ALA A 521 13.02 -17.54 12.26
CA ALA A 521 14.00 -16.54 11.83
C ALA A 521 15.46 -16.94 12.14
N LYS A 522 15.73 -17.49 13.34
CA LYS A 522 17.09 -17.94 13.74
C LYS A 522 17.62 -19.07 12.87
N TRP A 523 16.82 -20.14 12.66
CA TRP A 523 17.20 -21.30 11.85
C TRP A 523 17.02 -21.11 10.33
N ARG A 524 16.39 -20.02 9.91
CA ARG A 524 16.08 -19.70 8.51
C ARG A 524 15.32 -20.81 7.76
N MET A 525 14.39 -21.47 8.44
CA MET A 525 13.59 -22.54 7.87
C MET A 525 12.10 -22.39 8.19
N PRO A 526 11.20 -22.97 7.37
CA PRO A 526 9.78 -23.05 7.71
C PRO A 526 9.57 -23.76 9.05
N LYS A 527 8.59 -23.30 9.83
CA LYS A 527 8.09 -24.05 11.00
C LYS A 527 7.32 -25.29 10.52
N LYS A 528 7.20 -26.29 11.40
CA LYS A 528 6.32 -27.45 11.19
C LYS A 528 4.90 -26.96 10.87
N GLN A 529 4.27 -27.57 9.89
CA GLN A 529 2.86 -27.35 9.57
C GLN A 529 1.99 -28.15 10.53
N GLN A 530 0.97 -27.53 11.11
CA GLN A 530 0.07 -28.13 12.10
C GLN A 530 -1.38 -27.89 11.69
N ALA A 531 -2.19 -28.95 11.72
CA ALA A 531 -3.63 -28.83 11.53
C ALA A 531 -4.27 -28.08 12.71
N ALA A 532 -5.25 -27.24 12.43
CA ALA A 532 -5.92 -26.42 13.44
C ALA A 532 -7.39 -26.19 13.08
N LEU A 533 -8.23 -26.00 14.10
CA LEU A 533 -9.55 -25.38 13.91
C LEU A 533 -9.34 -23.90 13.62
N ASP A 534 -9.94 -23.39 12.54
CA ASP A 534 -9.73 -22.02 12.08
C ASP A 534 -10.66 -21.04 12.78
N ALA A 535 -10.29 -19.75 12.73
CA ALA A 535 -11.10 -18.67 13.27
C ALA A 535 -12.47 -18.61 12.57
N GLY A 536 -13.51 -18.32 13.37
CA GLY A 536 -14.91 -18.40 12.97
C GLY A 536 -15.50 -19.81 13.08
N THR A 537 -14.76 -20.82 13.53
CA THR A 537 -15.34 -22.10 13.98
C THR A 537 -16.30 -21.85 15.15
N VAL A 538 -17.41 -22.59 15.20
CA VAL A 538 -18.43 -22.43 16.25
C VAL A 538 -18.84 -23.80 16.78
N LEU A 539 -18.78 -23.94 18.10
CA LEU A 539 -19.28 -25.10 18.83
C LEU A 539 -20.44 -24.66 19.72
N ILE A 540 -21.61 -25.28 19.53
CA ILE A 540 -22.79 -25.02 20.35
C ILE A 540 -22.87 -26.08 21.43
N VAL A 541 -22.98 -25.63 22.67
CA VAL A 541 -23.07 -26.47 23.86
C VAL A 541 -24.23 -26.03 24.74
N ASP A 542 -24.67 -26.93 25.62
CA ASP A 542 -25.63 -26.56 26.67
C ASP A 542 -24.94 -25.67 27.71
N ARG A 543 -25.68 -24.68 28.23
CA ARG A 543 -25.13 -23.75 29.21
C ARG A 543 -24.89 -24.46 30.55
N ALA A 544 -23.62 -24.64 30.90
CA ALA A 544 -23.21 -25.02 32.25
C ALA A 544 -23.15 -23.82 33.21
N THR A 545 -23.30 -24.08 34.51
CA THR A 545 -23.20 -23.08 35.58
C THR A 545 -21.72 -22.78 35.90
N ILE A 546 -21.05 -22.07 35.00
CA ILE A 546 -19.64 -21.74 35.10
C ILE A 546 -19.36 -20.27 34.76
N ASP A 547 -18.15 -19.81 35.09
CA ASP A 547 -17.67 -18.50 34.69
C ASP A 547 -17.19 -18.52 33.23
N TRP A 548 -18.11 -18.20 32.31
CA TRP A 548 -17.81 -18.10 30.88
C TRP A 548 -16.83 -16.97 30.54
N GLU A 549 -16.69 -15.96 31.40
CA GLU A 549 -15.71 -14.89 31.20
C GLU A 549 -14.28 -15.42 31.36
N SER A 550 -14.07 -16.34 32.32
CA SER A 550 -12.78 -17.00 32.49
C SER A 550 -12.35 -17.80 31.25
N ILE A 551 -13.30 -18.38 30.51
CA ILE A 551 -13.02 -19.12 29.26
C ILE A 551 -12.55 -18.18 28.15
N GLU A 552 -13.15 -16.99 28.04
CA GLU A 552 -12.73 -15.98 27.05
C GLU A 552 -11.36 -15.38 27.38
N GLN A 553 -11.05 -15.26 28.67
CA GLN A 553 -9.76 -14.78 29.16
C GLN A 553 -8.66 -15.83 28.97
N HIS A 554 -8.99 -17.12 29.02
CA HIS A 554 -8.04 -18.21 28.78
C HIS A 554 -7.69 -18.36 27.29
N SER A 555 -6.46 -18.80 27.01
CA SER A 555 -6.00 -19.16 25.67
C SER A 555 -5.81 -20.67 25.61
N TRP A 556 -6.46 -21.34 24.66
CA TRP A 556 -6.58 -22.80 24.62
C TRP A 556 -5.63 -23.45 23.61
N GLY A 557 -5.15 -24.66 23.91
CA GLY A 557 -4.29 -25.45 23.03
C GLY A 557 -2.83 -24.99 22.97
N GLU A 558 -2.18 -25.21 21.83
CA GLU A 558 -0.74 -24.94 21.67
C GLU A 558 -0.40 -23.55 21.09
N GLN A 559 0.83 -23.10 21.38
CA GLN A 559 1.36 -21.81 20.92
C GLN A 559 0.54 -20.58 21.34
N THR A 560 -0.12 -20.64 22.49
CA THR A 560 -0.93 -19.54 23.06
C THR A 560 -0.18 -18.21 23.14
N GLY A 561 1.12 -18.22 23.46
CA GLY A 561 1.97 -17.02 23.45
C GLY A 561 1.94 -16.25 22.12
N ALA A 562 1.72 -16.93 20.99
CA ALA A 562 1.61 -16.32 19.66
C ALA A 562 0.18 -15.87 19.29
N GLY A 563 -0.77 -15.94 20.24
CA GLY A 563 -2.16 -15.49 20.10
C GLY A 563 -3.13 -16.54 19.58
N TYR A 564 -2.73 -17.82 19.55
CA TYR A 564 -3.63 -18.94 19.17
C TYR A 564 -4.59 -19.30 20.31
N GLY A 565 -5.72 -19.92 19.96
CA GLY A 565 -6.64 -20.47 20.96
C GLY A 565 -7.60 -19.47 21.62
N ARG A 566 -7.83 -18.28 21.03
CA ARG A 566 -8.76 -17.31 21.58
C ARG A 566 -10.19 -17.66 21.19
N VAL A 567 -11.12 -17.52 22.13
CA VAL A 567 -12.54 -17.77 21.91
C VAL A 567 -13.39 -16.60 22.39
N LYS A 568 -14.59 -16.48 21.83
CA LYS A 568 -15.65 -15.56 22.25
C LYS A 568 -16.94 -16.35 22.45
N ILE A 569 -17.65 -16.06 23.52
CA ILE A 569 -18.90 -16.71 23.89
C ILE A 569 -20.05 -15.84 23.43
N LEU A 570 -20.96 -16.40 22.64
CA LEU A 570 -22.16 -15.73 22.16
C LEU A 570 -23.41 -16.47 22.64
N PRO A 571 -24.49 -15.76 23.05
CA PRO A 571 -25.79 -16.39 23.25
C PRO A 571 -26.33 -16.93 21.93
N VAL A 572 -26.97 -18.10 21.96
CA VAL A 572 -27.57 -18.70 20.76
C VAL A 572 -29.07 -18.38 20.66
N ASP A 573 -29.74 -18.25 21.80
CA ASP A 573 -31.19 -18.02 21.89
C ASP A 573 -31.55 -16.52 21.97
N SER A 574 -30.76 -15.62 21.37
CA SER A 574 -31.15 -14.20 21.27
C SER A 574 -32.38 -14.04 20.37
N ASP A 575 -33.27 -13.09 20.68
CA ASP A 575 -34.55 -12.87 19.99
C ASP A 575 -34.42 -12.68 18.46
N SER A 576 -33.24 -12.28 17.97
CA SER A 576 -32.96 -12.03 16.56
C SER A 576 -32.31 -13.24 15.86
N SER A 577 -33.06 -13.86 14.94
CA SER A 577 -32.60 -14.97 14.08
C SER A 577 -32.13 -14.51 12.68
N GLU A 578 -32.33 -13.22 12.40
CA GLU A 578 -32.05 -12.53 11.15
C GLU A 578 -31.33 -11.22 11.47
N PHE A 579 -30.33 -10.89 10.66
CA PHE A 579 -29.50 -9.69 10.79
C PHE A 579 -29.46 -8.96 9.45
N VAL A 580 -29.57 -7.64 9.49
CA VAL A 580 -29.38 -6.79 8.31
C VAL A 580 -27.87 -6.65 8.05
N LYS A 581 -27.44 -6.98 6.84
CA LYS A 581 -26.05 -6.89 6.41
C LYS A 581 -25.79 -5.51 5.82
N GLU A 582 -24.86 -4.79 6.43
CA GLU A 582 -24.39 -3.49 5.93
C GLU A 582 -22.92 -3.54 5.58
N GLU A 583 -22.58 -3.15 4.35
CA GLU A 583 -21.19 -2.94 3.97
C GLU A 583 -20.70 -1.64 4.61
N TRP A 584 -19.67 -1.75 5.44
CA TRP A 584 -19.10 -0.58 6.08
C TRP A 584 -18.30 0.24 5.07
N ASN A 585 -18.82 1.39 4.67
CA ASN A 585 -18.13 2.34 3.84
C ASN A 585 -17.63 3.53 4.70
N PRO A 586 -16.32 3.67 4.93
CA PRO A 586 -15.80 4.82 5.65
C PRO A 586 -16.09 6.09 4.84
N GLN A 587 -17.07 6.89 5.27
CA GLN A 587 -17.36 8.17 4.63
C GLN A 587 -16.10 9.06 4.64
N ALA A 588 -15.82 9.64 3.47
CA ALA A 588 -14.74 10.60 3.27
C ALA A 588 -14.83 11.73 4.30
N ARG A 589 -13.71 12.04 4.96
CA ARG A 589 -13.61 13.19 5.86
C ARG A 589 -14.05 14.45 5.12
N GLU A 590 -14.93 15.23 5.73
CA GLU A 590 -15.29 16.57 5.25
C GLU A 590 -14.02 17.41 5.09
N SER A 591 -13.77 17.91 3.88
CA SER A 591 -12.62 18.75 3.58
C SER A 591 -12.74 20.09 4.30
N SER A 592 -11.95 20.29 5.35
CA SER A 592 -11.71 21.61 5.93
C SER A 592 -10.98 22.49 4.90
N GLN A 593 -11.47 23.71 4.66
CA GLN A 593 -10.81 24.67 3.76
C GLN A 593 -9.37 24.94 4.22
N SER A 594 -8.41 24.63 3.37
CA SER A 594 -6.98 24.73 3.69
C SER A 594 -6.37 26.10 3.44
N THR A 595 -5.39 26.42 4.28
CA THR A 595 -4.61 27.66 4.27
C THR A 595 -3.27 27.53 3.53
N ASP A 596 -2.85 26.33 3.08
CA ASP A 596 -1.52 26.10 2.49
C ASP A 596 -1.30 26.83 1.15
N SER A 597 -0.11 27.41 0.98
CA SER A 597 0.24 28.23 -0.19
C SER A 597 0.44 27.41 -1.47
N PHE A 598 0.93 26.17 -1.35
CA PHE A 598 1.12 25.26 -2.47
C PHE A 598 -0.21 24.67 -2.92
N SER A 599 -1.10 24.32 -1.99
CA SER A 599 -2.46 23.86 -2.31
C SER A 599 -3.23 24.91 -3.11
N LYS A 600 -3.16 26.20 -2.73
CA LYS A 600 -3.75 27.30 -3.51
C LYS A 600 -3.17 27.41 -4.92
N TYR A 601 -1.85 27.30 -5.04
CA TYR A 601 -1.17 27.29 -6.34
C TYR A 601 -1.67 26.13 -7.23
N LEU A 602 -1.76 24.92 -6.65
CA LEU A 602 -2.16 23.72 -7.38
C LEU A 602 -3.63 23.80 -7.83
N ARG A 603 -4.54 24.25 -6.95
CA ARG A 603 -5.94 24.50 -7.33
C ARG A 603 -6.07 25.48 -8.48
N GLY A 604 -5.32 26.60 -8.44
CA GLY A 604 -5.32 27.57 -9.53
C GLY A 604 -4.81 26.99 -10.87
N ASN A 605 -3.85 26.07 -10.85
CA ASN A 605 -3.40 25.38 -12.07
C ASN A 605 -4.43 24.38 -12.58
N ILE A 606 -5.07 23.62 -11.68
CA ILE A 606 -6.15 22.69 -12.03
C ILE A 606 -7.32 23.45 -12.66
N GLU A 607 -7.74 24.58 -12.08
CA GLU A 607 -8.81 25.43 -12.62
C GLU A 607 -8.48 25.94 -14.03
N LYS A 608 -7.26 26.45 -14.23
CA LYS A 608 -6.78 26.88 -15.57
C LYS A 608 -6.76 25.73 -16.57
N ALA A 609 -6.32 24.54 -16.16
CA ALA A 609 -6.32 23.37 -17.02
C ALA A 609 -7.74 22.95 -17.44
N LEU A 610 -8.69 23.01 -16.50
CA LEU A 610 -10.11 22.74 -16.75
C LEU A 610 -10.72 23.79 -17.71
N GLU A 611 -10.37 25.06 -17.57
CA GLU A 611 -10.81 26.13 -18.48
C GLU A 611 -10.27 25.91 -19.90
N ILE A 612 -8.97 25.60 -20.02
CA ILE A 612 -8.34 25.24 -21.29
C ILE A 612 -9.03 24.04 -21.95
N GLU A 613 -9.41 23.02 -21.18
CA GLU A 613 -10.09 21.84 -21.72
C GLU A 613 -11.53 22.15 -22.16
N LYS A 614 -12.26 22.98 -21.42
CA LYS A 614 -13.58 23.49 -21.85
C LYS A 614 -13.48 24.24 -23.18
N ASP A 615 -12.48 25.12 -23.31
CA ASP A 615 -12.21 25.84 -24.55
C ASP A 615 -11.89 24.88 -25.70
N LYS A 616 -11.08 23.84 -25.46
CA LYS A 616 -10.79 22.84 -26.48
C LYS A 616 -12.06 22.12 -26.93
N GLN A 617 -12.91 21.69 -25.99
CA GLN A 617 -14.17 21.00 -26.28
C GLN A 617 -15.11 21.87 -27.10
N GLN A 618 -15.28 23.14 -26.71
CA GLN A 618 -16.06 24.11 -27.49
C GLN A 618 -15.50 24.28 -28.90
N GLY A 619 -14.18 24.37 -29.05
CA GLY A 619 -13.52 24.43 -30.35
C GLY A 619 -13.84 23.21 -31.23
N ARG A 620 -13.78 21.99 -30.68
CA ARG A 620 -14.15 20.77 -31.42
C ARG A 620 -15.63 20.76 -31.82
N MET A 621 -16.52 21.16 -30.91
CA MET A 621 -17.96 21.22 -31.20
C MET A 621 -18.28 22.24 -32.30
N CYS A 622 -17.69 23.44 -32.22
CA CYS A 622 -17.86 24.46 -33.26
C CYS A 622 -17.28 24.02 -34.61
N ALA A 623 -16.17 23.27 -34.62
CA ALA A 623 -15.59 22.71 -35.83
C ALA A 623 -16.52 21.69 -36.50
N LYS A 624 -17.13 20.78 -35.73
CA LYS A 624 -18.11 19.80 -36.23
C LYS A 624 -19.38 20.43 -36.81
N ALA A 625 -19.74 21.62 -36.33
CA ALA A 625 -20.88 22.37 -36.85
C ALA A 625 -20.58 23.09 -38.18
N LEU A 626 -19.31 23.21 -38.58
CA LEU A 626 -18.92 23.83 -39.84
C LEU A 626 -18.97 22.80 -40.97
N ASN A 627 -19.84 23.03 -41.95
CA ASN A 627 -19.88 22.21 -43.15
C ASN A 627 -18.74 22.60 -44.10
N ILE A 628 -17.71 21.76 -44.19
CA ILE A 628 -16.58 21.94 -45.10
C ILE A 628 -16.82 21.09 -46.35
N ASP A 629 -16.76 21.71 -47.53
CA ASP A 629 -16.87 21.02 -48.81
C ASP A 629 -15.55 20.36 -49.24
N ASP A 630 -15.62 19.42 -50.20
CA ASP A 630 -14.46 18.71 -50.75
C ASP A 630 -13.45 19.62 -51.46
N SER A 631 -13.82 20.89 -51.71
CA SER A 631 -12.93 21.88 -52.31
C SER A 631 -11.87 22.40 -51.33
N PHE A 632 -11.97 22.08 -50.03
CA PHE A 632 -11.03 22.49 -48.99
C PHE A 632 -9.99 21.40 -48.68
N GLY A 633 -8.73 21.63 -49.07
CA GLY A 633 -7.61 20.76 -48.74
C GLY A 633 -6.94 21.08 -47.40
N GLN A 634 -6.17 20.12 -46.86
CA GLN A 634 -5.42 20.28 -45.60
C GLN A 634 -4.53 21.55 -45.60
N THR A 635 -3.86 21.85 -46.72
CA THR A 635 -3.03 23.05 -46.86
C THR A 635 -3.83 24.35 -46.69
N MET A 636 -5.08 24.39 -47.16
CA MET A 636 -5.95 25.57 -46.97
C MET A 636 -6.36 25.76 -45.51
N ILE A 637 -6.58 24.67 -44.76
CA ILE A 637 -6.83 24.73 -43.32
C ILE A 637 -5.60 25.21 -42.56
N HIS A 638 -4.41 24.70 -42.91
CA HIS A 638 -3.16 25.17 -42.30
C HIS A 638 -2.91 26.66 -42.55
N ASN A 639 -3.15 27.12 -43.79
CA ASN A 639 -3.03 28.53 -44.14
C ASN A 639 -4.06 29.40 -43.41
N ALA A 640 -5.29 28.90 -43.23
CA ALA A 640 -6.32 29.61 -42.47
C ALA A 640 -5.97 29.70 -40.98
N ALA A 641 -5.47 28.62 -40.39
CA ALA A 641 -4.99 28.60 -39.00
C ALA A 641 -3.82 29.57 -38.79
N ALA A 642 -2.88 29.65 -39.74
CA ALA A 642 -1.75 30.58 -39.69
C ALA A 642 -2.21 32.04 -39.78
N ALA A 643 -3.10 32.35 -40.73
CA ALA A 643 -3.64 33.70 -40.92
C ALA A 643 -4.41 34.19 -39.69
N ILE A 644 -5.21 33.33 -39.05
CA ILE A 644 -5.98 33.68 -37.85
C ILE A 644 -5.10 33.82 -36.61
N ARG A 645 -4.01 33.04 -36.49
CA ARG A 645 -3.10 33.12 -35.33
C ARG A 645 -2.05 34.23 -35.42
N TYR A 646 -1.51 34.46 -36.60
CA TYR A 646 -0.33 35.32 -36.80
C TYR A 646 -0.64 36.59 -37.61
N GLY A 647 -1.88 36.76 -38.07
CA GLY A 647 -2.25 37.90 -38.91
C GLY A 647 -1.58 37.90 -40.29
N GLU A 648 -1.02 36.75 -40.71
CA GLU A 648 -0.36 36.62 -42.00
C GLU A 648 -1.35 36.83 -43.15
N ARG A 649 -0.90 37.53 -44.21
CA ARG A 649 -1.68 37.75 -45.43
C ARG A 649 -1.85 36.44 -46.20
N SER A 650 -2.79 35.59 -45.77
CA SER A 650 -3.30 34.52 -46.61
C SER A 650 -3.87 35.14 -47.90
N GLY A 651 -3.48 34.58 -49.05
CA GLY A 651 -3.77 35.12 -50.38
C GLY A 651 -5.24 35.52 -50.59
N GLU A 652 -5.47 36.53 -51.44
CA GLU A 652 -6.79 37.15 -51.70
C GLU A 652 -7.90 36.14 -52.02
N ASN A 653 -7.55 34.94 -52.52
CA ASN A 653 -8.48 33.84 -52.80
C ASN A 653 -9.12 33.21 -51.55
N LEU A 654 -8.43 33.17 -50.39
CA LEU A 654 -9.00 32.63 -49.15
C LEU A 654 -10.04 33.58 -48.54
N LYS A 655 -9.78 34.90 -48.62
CA LYS A 655 -10.68 35.94 -48.07
C LYS A 655 -12.06 36.00 -48.74
N LYS A 656 -12.17 35.51 -49.98
CA LYS A 656 -13.41 35.50 -50.76
C LYS A 656 -14.31 34.27 -50.50
N LYS A 657 -13.81 33.23 -49.82
CA LYS A 657 -14.60 32.03 -49.49
C LYS A 657 -15.44 32.26 -48.22
N GLU A 658 -16.75 32.04 -48.29
CA GLU A 658 -17.67 32.17 -47.14
C GLU A 658 -17.27 31.25 -45.97
N ILE A 659 -16.75 30.05 -46.27
CA ILE A 659 -16.22 29.10 -45.29
C ILE A 659 -15.06 29.70 -44.47
N TYR A 660 -14.15 30.46 -45.12
CA TYR A 660 -13.04 31.11 -44.41
C TYR A 660 -13.54 32.21 -43.47
N LYS A 661 -14.54 32.99 -43.89
CA LYS A 661 -15.17 34.00 -43.03
C LYS A 661 -15.87 33.35 -41.83
N ALA A 662 -16.51 32.20 -42.02
CA ALA A 662 -17.11 31.43 -40.94
C ALA A 662 -16.06 30.93 -39.93
N MET A 663 -14.91 30.42 -40.41
CA MET A 663 -13.77 30.05 -39.55
C MET A 663 -13.24 31.26 -38.75
N GLN A 664 -13.12 32.42 -39.40
CA GLN A 664 -12.65 33.64 -38.74
C GLN A 664 -13.62 34.09 -37.63
N ARG A 665 -14.93 34.12 -37.90
CA ARG A 665 -15.96 34.44 -36.89
C ARG A 665 -15.98 33.45 -35.74
N ALA A 666 -15.82 32.15 -36.03
CA ALA A 666 -15.80 31.11 -34.99
C ALA A 666 -14.59 31.25 -34.03
N CYS A 667 -13.46 31.76 -34.53
CA CYS A 667 -12.21 31.89 -33.78
C CYS A 667 -12.00 33.29 -33.15
N GLU A 668 -12.88 34.25 -33.44
CA GLU A 668 -12.77 35.64 -32.99
C GLU A 668 -12.91 35.74 -31.46
N ASN A 669 -11.99 36.45 -30.81
CA ASN A 669 -11.91 36.58 -29.34
C ASN A 669 -11.87 35.24 -28.57
N LYS A 670 -11.47 34.14 -29.23
CA LYS A 670 -11.29 32.84 -28.60
C LYS A 670 -9.85 32.58 -28.19
N SER A 671 -9.66 31.74 -27.18
CA SER A 671 -8.33 31.38 -26.69
C SER A 671 -7.52 30.59 -27.73
N SER A 672 -6.19 30.59 -27.57
CA SER A 672 -5.31 29.77 -28.42
C SER A 672 -5.64 28.27 -28.33
N ALA A 673 -6.13 27.81 -27.19
CA ALA A 673 -6.54 26.42 -26.99
C ALA A 673 -7.77 26.07 -27.84
N PHE A 674 -8.80 26.92 -27.80
CA PHE A 674 -9.98 26.80 -28.67
C PHE A 674 -9.59 26.77 -30.15
N GLN A 675 -8.80 27.75 -30.59
CA GLN A 675 -8.40 27.84 -32.00
C GLN A 675 -7.59 26.61 -32.45
N LYS A 676 -6.70 26.10 -31.58
CA LYS A 676 -5.94 24.87 -31.86
C LYS A 676 -6.83 23.65 -32.03
N SER A 677 -7.75 23.40 -31.10
CA SER A 677 -8.64 22.25 -31.19
C SER A 677 -9.63 22.38 -32.35
N TYR A 678 -10.14 23.58 -32.62
CA TYR A 678 -11.02 23.87 -33.74
C TYR A 678 -10.38 23.45 -35.07
N PHE A 679 -9.19 23.96 -35.39
CA PHE A 679 -8.51 23.61 -36.65
C PHE A 679 -8.03 22.16 -36.70
N GLN A 680 -7.65 21.57 -35.56
CA GLN A 680 -7.27 20.16 -35.51
C GLN A 680 -8.45 19.24 -35.83
N GLU A 681 -9.64 19.54 -35.28
CA GLU A 681 -10.85 18.78 -35.54
C GLU A 681 -11.28 18.88 -37.01
N LEU A 682 -11.17 20.06 -37.62
CA LEU A 682 -11.45 20.22 -39.06
C LEU A 682 -10.51 19.37 -39.93
N LEU A 683 -9.24 19.21 -39.54
CA LEU A 683 -8.31 18.31 -40.24
C LEU A 683 -8.67 16.83 -40.08
N ILE A 684 -9.26 16.43 -38.94
CA ILE A 684 -9.76 15.07 -38.71
C ILE A 684 -10.97 14.80 -39.61
N ILE A 685 -11.96 15.70 -39.61
CA ILE A 685 -13.17 15.61 -40.44
C ILE A 685 -12.80 15.46 -41.93
N LEU A 686 -11.84 16.26 -42.43
CA LEU A 686 -11.34 16.16 -43.81
C LEU A 686 -10.60 14.85 -44.13
N ARG A 687 -10.04 14.16 -43.14
CA ARG A 687 -9.35 12.87 -43.33
C ARG A 687 -10.35 11.72 -43.34
N GLU A 688 -11.37 11.79 -42.50
CA GLU A 688 -12.43 10.78 -42.43
C GLU A 688 -13.29 10.79 -43.71
N GLY A 689 -13.63 11.98 -44.24
CA GLY A 689 -14.40 12.10 -45.50
C GLY A 689 -13.65 11.70 -46.78
N LYS A 690 -12.37 11.30 -46.69
CA LYS A 690 -11.57 10.83 -47.85
C LYS A 690 -11.37 9.32 -47.89
N HIS A 691 -11.91 8.60 -46.91
CA HIS A 691 -11.80 7.15 -46.80
C HIS A 691 -13.07 6.39 -47.26
N ASP A 692 -14.07 7.10 -47.80
CA ASP A 692 -15.23 6.53 -48.50
C ASP A 692 -15.02 6.48 -50.02
#